data_AF-A0A9Q6RZY6-F1
#
_entry.id   AF-A0A9Q6RZY6-F1
#
_cell.length_a   1.000
_cell.length_b   1.000
_cell.length_c   1.000
_cell.angle_alpha   90.00
_cell.angle_beta   90.00
_cell.angle_gamma   90.00
#
_symmetry.space_group_name_H-M   'P 1'
#
loop_
_entity.id
_entity.type
_entity.pdbx_description
1 polymer ?
#
loop_
_entity_poly.entity_id
_entity_poly.type
_entity_poly.pdbx_seq_one_letter_code
_entity_poly.pdbx_strand_id
1 'polypeptide(L)'
;MQPLRIKEAIKYSGVKHIAIIDDVFDAPQLGPDDFGPVLDFLQNDDSDQIRIAAKIEESTWQGALESIGSGEYDADDVVDCIKALYDAYVEQFDPKFDPGAKFSTIKADNLKNVRPIISFLQGCGPDISISKFGKNVGEVRIPDGELVVFVDLFLDDKIGANQEPSNTVAASAVMDSIKRIQPLMERNPSVVLMSSHQGRREADEYRKKIQGGRVFASRFAFVEKKQVSQNGTQFVFEDEALFALLDVFDSYKFGRGLHAALDAWTASAEKAIKQMRDEIEALELRDISYLVRFRLAEEGQSLTEYLEWLLSECLVDAIGKKLDETGQSAELAHLLKEEATKIGGAFDGPTENVARLYHRVRVEDSRRIAREQFRLGDLYIRRRKDALEQLVAVMNPDCDLVTRDNKTRNAKSLLTLKGTLQQFDEPKTSVGDFIMIKGKPHNIAWNYDDIQTLPFTENMAKPGQTGGDYEYVGALRPLYAQEIQGRLLNHLGRVGVAVPPALAFGVSLIARYRTKGGGVQTMDLGDPGETQCYYVPPRQSGQTGKAVFTRKFIKNFCAAVANIDGAVIHEDDQKIFTSLKGAKIREKLAESTHGGISLEGQICNGVVLTGKPEYKPSGASKPLCWITLELPDTDVVADSEAIRVPEANGAVASTASQVSAFPMEKPSEAVASPLAATSGEVISPESKPLTGDAAPPNTLAGV
;
A
#
# COMPACT_ATOMS: atom_id res chain seq x y z
N MET A 1 -24.74 15.15 17.86
CA MET A 1 -23.85 13.97 17.96
C MET A 1 -22.41 14.30 17.56
N GLN A 2 -22.16 15.09 16.50
CA GLN A 2 -20.81 15.41 16.02
C GLN A 2 -19.85 16.01 17.08
N PRO A 3 -20.24 17.00 17.92
CA PRO A 3 -19.32 17.59 18.91
C PRO A 3 -18.89 16.61 20.00
N LEU A 4 -19.75 15.63 20.32
CA LEU A 4 -19.43 14.60 21.31
C LEU A 4 -18.34 13.66 20.77
N ARG A 5 -18.40 13.33 19.48
CA ARG A 5 -17.41 12.47 18.83
C ARG A 5 -16.01 13.08 18.81
N ILE A 6 -15.88 14.37 18.49
CA ILE A 6 -14.57 15.06 18.55
C ILE A 6 -14.04 15.10 19.99
N LYS A 7 -14.89 15.40 20.98
CA LYS A 7 -14.49 15.38 22.39
C LYS A 7 -13.95 14.02 22.83
N GLU A 8 -14.61 12.94 22.41
CA GLU A 8 -14.14 11.57 22.64
C GLU A 8 -12.80 11.32 21.94
N ALA A 9 -12.67 11.69 20.66
CA ALA A 9 -11.42 11.53 19.90
C ALA A 9 -10.25 12.23 20.60
N ILE A 10 -10.44 13.48 21.02
CA ILE A 10 -9.43 14.24 21.78
C ILE A 10 -9.08 13.51 23.09
N LYS A 11 -10.07 13.09 23.87
CA LYS A 11 -9.85 12.38 25.14
C LYS A 11 -9.05 11.08 24.96
N TYR A 12 -9.30 10.32 23.89
CA TYR A 12 -8.62 9.05 23.62
C TYR A 12 -7.29 9.18 22.86
N SER A 13 -7.08 10.32 22.18
CA SER A 13 -5.86 10.63 21.43
C SER A 13 -4.61 10.65 22.31
N GLY A 14 -4.75 10.98 23.59
CA GLY A 14 -3.64 11.18 24.52
C GLY A 14 -2.96 12.55 24.40
N VAL A 15 -3.52 13.46 23.58
CA VAL A 15 -3.07 14.85 23.49
C VAL A 15 -3.27 15.57 24.82
N LYS A 16 -2.24 16.27 25.29
CA LYS A 16 -2.26 17.04 26.56
C LYS A 16 -2.13 18.53 26.33
N HIS A 17 -1.47 18.93 25.24
CA HIS A 17 -1.17 20.32 24.95
C HIS A 17 -1.71 20.70 23.57
N ILE A 18 -2.38 21.84 23.51
CA ILE A 18 -2.80 22.44 22.25
C ILE A 18 -2.23 23.86 22.19
N ALA A 19 -1.48 24.16 21.13
CA ALA A 19 -1.04 25.51 20.83
C ALA A 19 -1.94 26.11 19.74
N ILE A 20 -2.32 27.38 19.87
CA ILE A 20 -3.07 28.10 18.86
C ILE A 20 -2.26 29.34 18.49
N ILE A 21 -1.83 29.44 17.23
CA ILE A 21 -1.07 30.55 16.68
C ILE A 21 -1.98 31.33 15.74
N ASP A 22 -2.29 32.56 16.10
CA ASP A 22 -3.26 33.40 15.39
C ASP A 22 -2.97 34.89 15.63
N ASP A 23 -3.14 35.74 14.61
CA ASP A 23 -2.90 37.18 14.70
C ASP A 23 -3.95 37.89 15.57
N VAL A 24 -5.08 37.21 15.84
CA VAL A 24 -6.08 37.68 16.80
C VAL A 24 -5.52 37.78 18.22
N PHE A 25 -4.43 37.08 18.54
CA PHE A 25 -3.80 37.16 19.85
C PHE A 25 -2.77 38.31 19.95
N ASP A 26 -2.55 39.05 18.86
CA ASP A 26 -1.78 40.29 18.88
C ASP A 26 -2.67 41.45 19.34
N ALA A 27 -2.19 42.22 20.33
CA ALA A 27 -2.88 43.41 20.83
C ALA A 27 -3.25 44.37 19.68
N PRO A 28 -4.48 44.91 19.66
CA PRO A 28 -4.91 45.81 18.60
C PRO A 28 -4.11 47.11 18.64
N GLN A 29 -3.80 47.65 17.45
CA GLN A 29 -3.25 48.99 17.34
C GLN A 29 -4.39 50.00 17.49
N LEU A 30 -4.33 50.81 18.55
CA LEU A 30 -5.31 51.85 18.83
C LEU A 30 -4.89 53.16 18.16
N GLY A 31 -5.85 53.86 17.54
CA GLY A 31 -5.62 55.20 17.01
C GLY A 31 -5.74 56.27 18.10
N PRO A 32 -5.28 57.52 17.85
CA PRO A 32 -5.40 58.62 18.80
C PRO A 32 -6.84 58.84 19.31
N ASP A 33 -7.84 58.60 18.46
CA ASP A 33 -9.27 58.77 18.79
C ASP A 33 -9.81 57.63 19.70
N ASP A 34 -9.06 56.54 19.85
CA ASP A 34 -9.46 55.40 20.69
C ASP A 34 -9.02 55.54 22.14
N PHE A 35 -8.05 56.41 22.44
CA PHE A 35 -7.47 56.56 23.78
C PHE A 35 -8.35 57.34 24.76
N GLY A 36 -9.32 58.12 24.30
CA GLY A 36 -10.30 58.77 25.18
C GLY A 36 -11.08 57.73 26.02
N PRO A 37 -11.77 56.77 25.38
CA PRO A 37 -12.43 55.66 26.08
C PRO A 37 -11.50 54.79 26.93
N VAL A 38 -10.23 54.66 26.54
CA VAL A 38 -9.22 53.96 27.34
C VAL A 38 -8.91 54.73 28.62
N LEU A 39 -8.70 56.04 28.53
CA LEU A 39 -8.43 56.89 29.69
C LEU A 39 -9.60 56.87 30.68
N ASP A 40 -10.82 56.99 30.19
CA ASP A 40 -12.04 56.90 31.00
C ASP A 40 -12.13 55.55 31.73
N PHE A 41 -11.74 54.47 31.05
CA PHE A 41 -11.71 53.13 31.63
C PHE A 41 -10.63 52.99 32.72
N LEU A 42 -9.42 53.51 32.48
CA LEU A 42 -8.32 53.45 33.45
C LEU A 42 -8.59 54.29 34.71
N GLN A 43 -9.42 55.33 34.61
CA GLN A 43 -9.80 56.23 35.70
C GLN A 43 -11.07 55.81 36.46
N ASN A 44 -11.77 54.76 36.01
CA ASN A 44 -13.02 54.31 36.62
C ASN A 44 -12.79 53.79 38.05
N ASP A 45 -13.82 53.84 38.91
CA ASP A 45 -13.75 53.42 40.32
C ASP A 45 -13.40 51.92 40.48
N ASP A 46 -13.69 51.09 39.48
CA ASP A 46 -13.36 49.64 39.45
C ASP A 46 -11.96 49.32 38.86
N SER A 47 -11.21 50.34 38.42
CA SER A 47 -9.91 50.23 37.74
C SER A 47 -8.88 49.41 38.51
N ASP A 48 -8.81 49.57 39.83
CA ASP A 48 -7.84 48.87 40.67
C ASP A 48 -8.08 47.35 40.72
N GLN A 49 -9.35 46.92 40.71
CA GLN A 49 -9.69 45.49 40.65
C GLN A 49 -9.32 44.90 39.29
N ILE A 50 -9.58 45.65 38.21
CA ILE A 50 -9.25 45.25 36.84
C ILE A 50 -7.73 45.14 36.68
N ARG A 51 -6.97 46.12 37.16
CA ARG A 51 -5.50 46.13 37.15
C ARG A 51 -4.92 44.89 37.82
N ILE A 52 -5.38 44.58 39.03
CA ILE A 52 -4.93 43.39 39.77
C ILE A 52 -5.34 42.11 39.02
N ALA A 53 -6.56 42.03 38.50
CA ALA A 53 -7.05 40.88 37.76
C ALA A 53 -6.29 40.65 36.43
N ALA A 54 -5.89 41.72 35.75
CA ALA A 54 -5.06 41.71 34.54
C ALA A 54 -3.56 41.56 34.83
N LYS A 55 -3.15 41.56 36.11
CA LYS A 55 -1.76 41.45 36.58
C LYS A 55 -0.85 42.58 36.09
N ILE A 56 -1.38 43.80 36.05
CA ILE A 56 -0.63 44.98 35.62
C ILE A 56 0.06 45.61 36.84
N GLU A 57 1.36 45.87 36.72
CA GLU A 57 2.13 46.55 37.75
C GLU A 57 1.61 47.97 37.97
N GLU A 58 1.63 48.43 39.21
CA GLU A 58 1.10 49.76 39.54
C GLU A 58 1.87 50.89 38.86
N SER A 59 3.19 50.73 38.69
CA SER A 59 4.05 51.64 37.93
C SER A 59 3.62 51.74 36.47
N THR A 60 3.38 50.62 35.80
CA THR A 60 2.94 50.57 34.40
C THR A 60 1.54 51.17 34.25
N TRP A 61 0.64 50.93 35.21
CA TRP A 61 -0.71 51.49 35.19
C TRP A 61 -0.71 53.02 35.33
N GLN A 62 0.06 53.56 36.29
CA GLN A 62 0.17 55.00 36.49
C GLN A 62 0.93 55.68 35.35
N GLY A 63 2.02 55.06 34.86
CA GLY A 63 2.74 55.53 33.67
C GLY A 63 1.82 55.63 32.45
N ALA A 64 0.97 54.62 32.22
CA ALA A 64 -0.01 54.66 31.14
C ALA A 64 -1.04 55.80 31.31
N LEU A 65 -1.54 56.04 32.54
CA LEU A 65 -2.46 57.15 32.84
C LEU A 65 -1.84 58.52 32.54
N GLU A 66 -0.59 58.73 32.97
CA GLU A 66 0.15 59.98 32.75
C GLU A 66 0.45 60.20 31.27
N SER A 67 0.97 59.17 30.57
CA SER A 67 1.31 59.24 29.15
C SER A 67 0.09 59.42 28.25
N ILE A 68 -1.03 58.74 28.53
CA ILE A 68 -2.28 58.97 27.77
C ILE A 68 -2.80 60.39 28.03
N GLY A 69 -2.73 60.88 29.27
CA GLY A 69 -3.14 62.24 29.64
C GLY A 69 -2.28 63.34 29.01
N SER A 70 -1.01 63.07 28.71
CA SER A 70 -0.09 63.98 28.01
C SER A 70 -0.10 63.85 26.49
N GLY A 71 -0.82 62.87 25.94
CA GLY A 71 -0.90 62.59 24.50
C GLY A 71 0.25 61.74 23.95
N GLU A 72 1.03 61.09 24.81
CA GLU A 72 2.12 60.17 24.46
C GLU A 72 1.61 58.72 24.35
N TYR A 73 0.91 58.40 23.27
CA TYR A 73 0.24 57.10 23.10
C TYR A 73 1.16 55.92 22.79
N ASP A 74 2.40 56.18 22.35
CA ASP A 74 3.38 55.16 21.99
C ASP A 74 4.36 54.84 23.14
N ALA A 75 4.13 55.38 24.35
CA ALA A 75 4.98 55.12 25.50
C ALA A 75 4.94 53.63 25.92
N ASP A 76 6.08 53.09 26.35
CA ASP A 76 6.23 51.67 26.71
C ASP A 76 5.16 51.22 27.74
N ASP A 77 4.90 52.05 28.75
CA ASP A 77 3.88 51.78 29.78
C ASP A 77 2.47 51.67 29.20
N VAL A 78 2.14 52.48 28.18
CA VAL A 78 0.83 52.42 27.48
C VAL A 78 0.72 51.14 26.68
N VAL A 79 1.76 50.80 25.92
CA VAL A 79 1.80 49.58 25.10
C VAL A 79 1.70 48.33 25.96
N ASP A 80 2.44 48.27 27.06
CA ASP A 80 2.43 47.15 28.00
C ASP A 80 1.10 47.04 28.76
N CYS A 81 0.51 48.17 29.15
CA CYS A 81 -0.81 48.20 29.78
C CYS A 81 -1.90 47.69 28.83
N ILE A 82 -1.95 48.19 27.59
CA ILE A 82 -2.91 47.74 26.57
C ILE A 82 -2.72 46.26 26.25
N LYS A 83 -1.47 45.80 26.13
CA LYS A 83 -1.15 44.39 25.90
C LYS A 83 -1.66 43.51 27.04
N ALA A 84 -1.40 43.87 28.30
CA ALA A 84 -1.83 43.09 29.45
C ALA A 84 -3.36 43.06 29.61
N LEU A 85 -4.04 44.19 29.35
CA LEU A 85 -5.51 44.24 29.29
C LEU A 85 -6.04 43.33 28.17
N TYR A 86 -5.42 43.37 27.00
CA TYR A 86 -5.82 42.54 25.87
C TYR A 86 -5.59 41.05 26.14
N ASP A 87 -4.46 40.67 26.74
CA ASP A 87 -4.16 39.29 27.13
C ASP A 87 -5.22 38.78 28.13
N ALA A 88 -5.59 39.59 29.11
CA ALA A 88 -6.67 39.26 30.06
C ALA A 88 -8.04 39.14 29.37
N TYR A 89 -8.33 40.04 28.43
CA TYR A 89 -9.54 39.99 27.60
C TYR A 89 -9.60 38.72 26.76
N VAL A 90 -8.56 38.36 26.02
CA VAL A 90 -8.48 37.16 25.17
C VAL A 90 -8.49 35.86 26.00
N GLU A 91 -8.02 35.91 27.24
CA GLU A 91 -8.01 34.74 28.11
C GLU A 91 -9.42 34.34 28.54
N GLN A 92 -10.22 35.32 28.97
CA GLN A 92 -11.55 35.09 29.56
C GLN A 92 -12.71 35.46 28.62
N PHE A 93 -12.43 36.16 27.52
CA PHE A 93 -13.42 36.87 26.70
C PHE A 93 -14.37 37.74 27.54
N ASP A 94 -13.84 38.35 28.60
CA ASP A 94 -14.60 39.13 29.58
C ASP A 94 -14.58 40.61 29.20
N PRO A 95 -15.75 41.21 28.87
CA PRO A 95 -15.85 42.62 28.47
C PRO A 95 -15.29 43.60 29.51
N LYS A 96 -15.12 43.19 30.78
CA LYS A 96 -14.53 44.05 31.81
C LYS A 96 -13.08 44.44 31.53
N PHE A 97 -12.39 43.70 30.65
CA PHE A 97 -11.02 44.02 30.23
C PHE A 97 -10.97 44.74 28.87
N ASP A 98 -12.12 45.11 28.30
CA ASP A 98 -12.23 45.73 26.98
C ASP A 98 -12.55 47.24 27.11
N PRO A 99 -11.53 48.12 27.16
CA PRO A 99 -11.72 49.54 27.37
C PRO A 99 -12.57 50.15 26.25
N GLY A 100 -13.77 50.61 26.61
CA GLY A 100 -14.71 51.21 25.66
C GLY A 100 -15.17 50.29 24.53
N ALA A 101 -15.11 48.97 24.73
CA ALA A 101 -15.40 47.96 23.70
C ALA A 101 -14.48 48.02 22.46
N LYS A 102 -13.28 48.62 22.58
CA LYS A 102 -12.37 48.82 21.45
C LYS A 102 -11.74 47.52 20.96
N PHE A 103 -11.39 46.62 21.86
CA PHE A 103 -10.81 45.32 21.51
C PHE A 103 -11.79 44.48 20.72
N SER A 104 -13.02 44.34 21.24
CA SER A 104 -14.10 43.60 20.56
C SER A 104 -14.51 44.24 19.25
N THR A 105 -14.41 45.58 19.10
CA THR A 105 -14.75 46.28 17.85
C THR A 105 -13.67 46.12 16.78
N ILE A 106 -12.39 46.34 17.13
CA ILE A 106 -11.28 46.32 16.17
C ILE A 106 -10.99 44.89 15.70
N LYS A 107 -11.06 43.91 16.59
CA LYS A 107 -10.77 42.49 16.29
C LYS A 107 -12.05 41.66 16.06
N ALA A 108 -13.22 42.29 15.95
CA ALA A 108 -14.55 41.66 15.93
C ALA A 108 -14.63 40.45 14.98
N ASP A 109 -14.26 40.66 13.72
CA ASP A 109 -14.41 39.68 12.66
C ASP A 109 -13.46 38.48 12.83
N ASN A 110 -12.22 38.72 13.26
CA ASN A 110 -11.23 37.66 13.50
C ASN A 110 -11.58 36.87 14.76
N LEU A 111 -11.95 37.54 15.86
CA LEU A 111 -12.39 36.91 17.11
C LEU A 111 -13.64 36.03 16.90
N LYS A 112 -14.58 36.47 16.07
CA LYS A 112 -15.81 35.72 15.76
C LYS A 112 -15.52 34.33 15.17
N ASN A 113 -14.45 34.22 14.38
CA ASN A 113 -14.10 32.96 13.69
C ASN A 113 -13.25 32.03 14.56
N VAL A 114 -12.39 32.56 15.45
CA VAL A 114 -11.49 31.75 16.28
C VAL A 114 -12.14 31.35 17.62
N ARG A 115 -13.00 32.19 18.19
CA ARG A 115 -13.65 31.97 19.50
C ARG A 115 -14.43 30.64 19.60
N PRO A 116 -15.19 30.19 18.58
CA PRO A 116 -15.86 28.91 18.62
C PRO A 116 -14.88 27.73 18.78
N ILE A 117 -13.72 27.79 18.12
CA ILE A 117 -12.68 26.76 18.19
C ILE A 117 -12.08 26.71 19.60
N ILE A 118 -11.70 27.87 20.15
CA ILE A 118 -11.13 27.97 21.51
C ILE A 118 -12.13 27.45 22.55
N SER A 119 -13.37 27.93 22.48
CA SER A 119 -14.42 27.57 23.44
C SER A 119 -14.74 26.07 23.39
N PHE A 120 -14.73 25.48 22.18
CA PHE A 120 -14.90 24.05 22.01
C PHE A 120 -13.76 23.26 22.64
N LEU A 121 -12.50 23.62 22.35
CA LEU A 121 -11.30 22.95 22.87
C LEU A 121 -11.22 23.04 24.39
N GLN A 122 -11.51 24.21 24.98
CA GLN A 122 -11.59 24.38 26.45
C GLN A 122 -12.67 23.48 27.06
N GLY A 123 -13.75 23.23 26.33
CA GLY A 123 -14.83 22.33 26.74
C GLY A 123 -14.56 20.83 26.54
N CYS A 124 -13.38 20.43 26.07
CA CYS A 124 -13.04 19.02 25.80
C CYS A 124 -12.51 18.26 27.03
N GLY A 125 -12.01 18.95 28.06
CA GLY A 125 -11.65 18.34 29.33
C GLY A 125 -10.62 19.15 30.13
N PRO A 126 -10.55 18.96 31.46
CA PRO A 126 -9.61 19.68 32.32
C PRO A 126 -8.14 19.29 32.10
N ASP A 127 -7.89 18.14 31.47
CA ASP A 127 -6.55 17.56 31.29
C ASP A 127 -5.80 18.14 30.09
N ILE A 128 -6.41 19.06 29.33
CA ILE A 128 -5.82 19.69 28.14
C ILE A 128 -5.46 21.13 28.47
N SER A 129 -4.18 21.47 28.34
CA SER A 129 -3.75 22.87 28.41
C SER A 129 -3.78 23.51 27.02
N ILE A 130 -4.39 24.68 26.90
CA ILE A 130 -4.41 25.47 25.67
C ILE A 130 -3.50 26.67 25.84
N SER A 131 -2.53 26.82 24.95
CA SER A 131 -1.63 27.97 24.88
C SER A 131 -1.94 28.78 23.63
N LYS A 132 -2.09 30.09 23.78
CA LYS A 132 -2.45 31.03 22.70
C LYS A 132 -1.23 31.89 22.38
N PHE A 133 -0.95 32.11 21.10
CA PHE A 133 0.24 32.82 20.66
C PHE A 133 -0.04 33.78 19.50
N GLY A 134 0.32 35.05 19.67
CA GLY A 134 0.38 36.06 18.60
C GLY A 134 1.75 36.06 17.90
N LYS A 135 2.45 37.20 17.95
CA LYS A 135 3.79 37.43 17.38
C LYS A 135 4.89 36.71 18.17
N ASN A 136 4.69 36.48 19.48
CA ASN A 136 5.73 35.98 20.39
C ASN A 136 5.62 34.48 20.69
N VAL A 137 5.70 33.61 19.68
CA VAL A 137 5.59 32.14 19.89
C VAL A 137 6.78 31.56 20.69
N GLY A 138 7.95 32.18 20.62
CA GLY A 138 9.20 31.66 21.22
C GLY A 138 9.42 31.95 22.71
N GLU A 139 8.59 32.78 23.34
CA GLU A 139 8.81 33.24 24.73
C GLU A 139 8.14 32.34 25.77
N VAL A 140 7.11 31.57 25.39
CA VAL A 140 6.34 30.75 26.32
C VAL A 140 6.70 29.27 26.15
N ARG A 141 7.23 28.67 27.23
CA ARG A 141 7.61 27.26 27.26
C ARG A 141 6.36 26.37 27.38
N ILE A 142 5.99 25.70 26.30
CA ILE A 142 4.97 24.64 26.35
C ILE A 142 5.57 23.43 27.07
N PRO A 143 4.90 22.84 28.08
CA PRO A 143 5.39 21.65 28.76
C PRO A 143 5.64 20.48 27.78
N ASP A 144 6.65 19.66 28.06
CA ASP A 144 6.98 18.49 27.24
C ASP A 144 5.83 17.47 27.23
N GLY A 145 5.61 16.81 26.08
CA GLY A 145 4.49 15.87 25.90
C GLY A 145 3.79 15.97 24.54
N GLU A 146 2.58 15.43 24.48
CA GLU A 146 1.75 15.30 23.28
C GLU A 146 1.12 16.64 22.87
N LEU A 147 1.61 17.20 21.76
CA LEU A 147 1.23 18.52 21.23
C LEU A 147 0.48 18.43 19.89
N VAL A 148 -0.58 19.22 19.78
CA VAL A 148 -1.24 19.60 18.52
C VAL A 148 -1.15 21.12 18.36
N VAL A 149 -0.82 21.60 17.17
CA VAL A 149 -0.69 23.02 16.87
C VAL A 149 -1.76 23.42 15.87
N PHE A 150 -2.60 24.38 16.26
CA PHE A 150 -3.48 25.11 15.37
C PHE A 150 -2.76 26.37 14.93
N VAL A 151 -2.66 26.62 13.63
CA VAL A 151 -1.92 27.77 13.10
C VAL A 151 -2.72 28.44 12.01
N ASP A 152 -2.83 29.76 12.03
CA ASP A 152 -3.47 30.50 10.94
C ASP A 152 -2.58 30.57 9.70
N LEU A 153 -3.17 30.40 8.53
CA LEU A 153 -2.48 30.44 7.24
C LEU A 153 -1.92 31.83 6.94
N PHE A 154 -2.68 32.87 7.28
CA PHE A 154 -2.35 34.26 6.97
C PHE A 154 -2.15 35.06 8.26
N LEU A 155 -0.94 35.02 8.84
CA LEU A 155 -0.60 35.79 10.03
C LEU A 155 -0.21 37.24 9.70
N ASP A 156 -1.19 38.05 9.29
CA ASP A 156 -1.03 39.48 9.02
C ASP A 156 -2.29 40.25 9.46
N ASP A 157 -2.11 41.23 10.35
CA ASP A 157 -3.19 42.04 10.94
C ASP A 157 -3.92 42.94 9.93
N LYS A 158 -3.36 43.10 8.73
CA LYS A 158 -3.95 43.87 7.62
C LYS A 158 -4.88 43.03 6.75
N ILE A 159 -4.88 41.70 6.89
CA ILE A 159 -5.75 40.82 6.13
C ILE A 159 -7.05 40.61 6.92
N GLY A 160 -8.09 41.36 6.57
CA GLY A 160 -9.41 41.18 7.17
C GLY A 160 -10.01 39.80 6.81
N ALA A 161 -10.74 39.17 7.74
CA ALA A 161 -11.40 37.88 7.52
C ALA A 161 -12.43 37.83 6.37
N ASN A 162 -12.80 38.99 5.82
CA ASN A 162 -13.75 39.16 4.73
C ASN A 162 -13.12 39.75 3.45
N GLN A 163 -11.80 39.97 3.42
CA GLN A 163 -11.08 40.49 2.26
C GLN A 163 -10.03 39.48 1.79
N GLU A 164 -10.11 39.08 0.52
CA GLU A 164 -9.09 38.22 -0.08
C GLU A 164 -7.76 38.98 -0.20
N PRO A 165 -6.67 38.45 0.37
CA PRO A 165 -5.39 39.13 0.32
C PRO A 165 -4.81 39.15 -1.09
N SER A 166 -4.13 40.23 -1.47
CA SER A 166 -3.32 40.24 -2.70
C SER A 166 -2.20 39.19 -2.62
N ASN A 167 -1.79 38.63 -3.76
CA ASN A 167 -0.79 37.56 -3.82
C ASN A 167 0.52 37.85 -3.06
N THR A 168 0.98 39.10 -3.06
CA THR A 168 2.22 39.50 -2.37
C THR A 168 2.06 39.55 -0.86
N VAL A 169 0.94 40.09 -0.38
CA VAL A 169 0.60 40.16 1.05
C VAL A 169 0.33 38.76 1.60
N ALA A 170 -0.43 37.95 0.85
CA ALA A 170 -0.68 36.53 1.15
C ALA A 170 0.62 35.73 1.30
N ALA A 171 1.58 35.89 0.38
CA ALA A 171 2.85 35.19 0.45
C ALA A 171 3.70 35.61 1.67
N SER A 172 3.69 36.89 2.04
CA SER A 172 4.38 37.38 3.25
C SER A 172 3.75 36.80 4.51
N ALA A 173 2.42 36.87 4.63
CA ALA A 173 1.68 36.37 5.77
C ALA A 173 1.86 34.85 5.97
N VAL A 174 1.92 34.08 4.88
CA VAL A 174 2.26 32.65 4.90
C VAL A 174 3.68 32.40 5.42
N MET A 175 4.66 33.19 4.95
CA MET A 175 6.04 33.06 5.41
C MET A 175 6.18 33.39 6.89
N ASP A 176 5.47 34.41 7.38
CA ASP A 176 5.47 34.76 8.79
C ASP A 176 4.77 33.70 9.63
N SER A 177 3.70 33.10 9.13
CA SER A 177 3.08 31.91 9.73
C SER A 177 4.06 30.74 9.86
N ILE A 178 4.81 30.42 8.80
CA ILE A 178 5.84 29.36 8.84
C ILE A 178 6.94 29.67 9.87
N LYS A 179 7.42 30.92 9.94
CA LYS A 179 8.43 31.32 10.93
C LYS A 179 7.89 31.17 12.35
N ARG A 180 6.63 31.56 12.59
CA ARG A 180 6.00 31.52 13.91
C ARG A 180 5.79 30.09 14.43
N ILE A 181 5.44 29.13 13.57
CA ILE A 181 5.28 27.73 14.00
C ILE A 181 6.62 27.00 14.22
N GLN A 182 7.70 27.45 13.59
CA GLN A 182 9.00 26.76 13.59
C GLN A 182 9.52 26.32 14.97
N PRO A 183 9.47 27.15 16.04
CA PRO A 183 9.95 26.74 17.37
C PRO A 183 9.18 25.56 17.97
N LEU A 184 7.91 25.37 17.58
CA LEU A 184 7.08 24.27 18.09
C LEU A 184 7.31 22.96 17.33
N MET A 185 7.94 23.03 16.16
CA MET A 185 8.08 21.89 15.27
C MET A 185 9.15 20.89 15.71
N GLU A 186 10.07 21.26 16.61
CA GLU A 186 11.10 20.35 17.15
C GLU A 186 10.49 19.14 17.88
N ARG A 187 9.24 19.28 18.35
CA ARG A 187 8.51 18.24 19.05
C ARG A 187 7.72 17.31 18.13
N ASN A 188 7.83 17.51 16.82
CA ASN A 188 7.02 16.84 15.81
C ASN A 188 5.52 16.87 16.21
N PRO A 189 4.86 18.04 16.29
CA PRO A 189 3.43 18.12 16.56
C PRO A 189 2.59 17.67 15.35
N SER A 190 1.31 17.39 15.60
CA SER A 190 0.32 17.36 14.51
C SER A 190 -0.16 18.79 14.29
N VAL A 191 -0.34 19.19 13.03
CA VAL A 191 -0.62 20.57 12.64
C VAL A 191 -2.02 20.67 12.03
N VAL A 192 -2.84 21.56 12.58
CA VAL A 192 -4.12 21.96 12.02
C VAL A 192 -3.96 23.38 11.49
N LEU A 193 -3.79 23.49 10.18
CA LEU A 193 -3.76 24.79 9.51
C LEU A 193 -5.20 25.33 9.45
N MET A 194 -5.39 26.55 9.91
CA MET A 194 -6.67 27.25 9.91
C MET A 194 -6.64 28.41 8.93
N SER A 195 -7.78 28.78 8.36
CA SER A 195 -7.91 29.99 7.55
C SER A 195 -9.33 30.54 7.59
N SER A 196 -9.48 31.86 7.53
CA SER A 196 -10.78 32.51 7.29
C SER A 196 -11.19 32.50 5.80
N HIS A 197 -10.26 32.14 4.92
CA HIS A 197 -10.40 32.11 3.46
C HIS A 197 -10.25 30.68 2.92
N GLN A 198 -10.82 30.41 1.76
CA GLN A 198 -10.64 29.12 1.09
C GLN A 198 -9.18 28.97 0.64
N GLY A 199 -8.56 27.82 0.91
CA GLY A 199 -7.09 27.72 0.76
C GLY A 199 -6.51 26.32 0.70
N ARG A 200 -7.27 25.31 0.28
CA ARG A 200 -6.83 23.90 0.38
C ARG A 200 -5.57 23.61 -0.45
N ARG A 201 -5.33 24.33 -1.56
CA ARG A 201 -4.12 24.16 -2.38
C ARG A 201 -2.91 24.81 -1.70
N GLU A 202 -3.11 25.98 -1.12
CA GLU A 202 -2.14 26.75 -0.35
C GLU A 202 -1.70 25.96 0.89
N ALA A 203 -2.61 25.18 1.49
CA ALA A 203 -2.32 24.31 2.62
C ALA A 203 -1.27 23.23 2.31
N ASP A 204 -1.33 22.60 1.14
CA ASP A 204 -0.35 21.59 0.73
C ASP A 204 1.05 22.20 0.48
N GLU A 205 1.09 23.41 -0.10
CA GLU A 205 2.34 24.15 -0.29
C GLU A 205 2.91 24.63 1.04
N TYR A 206 2.04 25.10 1.95
CA TYR A 206 2.39 25.47 3.32
C TYR A 206 3.05 24.30 4.03
N ARG A 207 2.41 23.12 4.05
CA ARG A 207 2.96 21.88 4.65
C ARG A 207 4.35 21.52 4.12
N LYS A 208 4.57 21.64 2.81
CA LYS A 208 5.87 21.33 2.17
C LYS A 208 6.98 22.30 2.57
N LYS A 209 6.64 23.54 2.95
CA LYS A 209 7.61 24.55 3.37
C LYS A 209 8.01 24.43 4.85
N ILE A 210 7.09 23.98 5.71
CA ILE A 210 7.40 23.77 7.15
C ILE A 210 8.50 22.72 7.30
N GLN A 211 9.60 23.09 8.00
CA GLN A 211 10.76 22.24 8.23
C GLN A 211 11.32 21.53 6.97
N GLY A 212 11.23 22.19 5.80
CA GLY A 212 11.69 21.59 4.54
C GLY A 212 10.90 20.33 4.12
N GLY A 213 9.65 20.19 4.58
CA GLY A 213 8.74 19.12 4.16
C GLY A 213 8.69 17.91 5.09
N ARG A 214 9.24 18.01 6.31
CA ARG A 214 9.23 16.93 7.32
C ARG A 214 7.87 16.74 8.02
N VAL A 215 6.90 17.62 7.77
CA VAL A 215 5.52 17.40 8.20
C VAL A 215 4.79 16.51 7.21
N PHE A 216 4.64 15.23 7.56
CA PHE A 216 3.89 14.27 6.76
C PHE A 216 2.40 14.63 6.67
N ALA A 217 1.77 14.33 5.54
CA ALA A 217 0.35 14.58 5.32
C ALA A 217 -0.55 13.87 6.34
N SER A 218 -0.11 12.71 6.87
CA SER A 218 -0.81 11.99 7.95
C SER A 218 -0.91 12.76 9.28
N ARG A 219 -0.20 13.87 9.42
CA ARG A 219 -0.17 14.69 10.64
C ARG A 219 -0.56 16.14 10.38
N PHE A 220 -1.13 16.41 9.22
CA PHE A 220 -1.46 17.75 8.77
C PHE A 220 -2.91 17.76 8.31
N ALA A 221 -3.69 18.70 8.82
CA ALA A 221 -5.06 18.93 8.37
C ALA A 221 -5.28 20.42 8.11
N PHE A 222 -6.29 20.71 7.30
CA PHE A 222 -6.73 22.07 7.01
C PHE A 222 -8.19 22.23 7.46
N VAL A 223 -8.49 23.34 8.13
CA VAL A 223 -9.82 23.68 8.63
C VAL A 223 -10.14 25.13 8.28
N GLU A 224 -11.26 25.38 7.61
CA GLU A 224 -11.74 26.76 7.45
C GLU A 224 -12.41 27.21 8.75
N LYS A 225 -11.99 28.34 9.32
CA LYS A 225 -12.49 28.82 10.62
C LYS A 225 -14.02 29.02 10.60
N LYS A 226 -14.58 29.42 9.45
CA LYS A 226 -16.03 29.63 9.23
C LYS A 226 -16.85 28.33 9.34
N GLN A 227 -16.24 27.17 9.15
CA GLN A 227 -16.87 25.85 9.26
C GLN A 227 -17.09 25.41 10.72
N VAL A 228 -16.57 26.18 11.69
CA VAL A 228 -16.78 25.94 13.13
C VAL A 228 -17.56 27.11 13.70
N SER A 229 -18.79 26.86 14.14
CA SER A 229 -19.66 27.89 14.71
C SER A 229 -20.25 27.48 16.06
N GLN A 230 -20.65 28.47 16.85
CA GLN A 230 -21.23 28.29 18.16
C GLN A 230 -22.57 29.02 18.25
N ASN A 231 -23.64 28.27 18.51
CA ASN A 231 -24.99 28.78 18.76
C ASN A 231 -25.34 28.55 20.25
N GLY A 232 -25.10 29.56 21.08
CA GLY A 232 -25.25 29.43 22.53
C GLY A 232 -24.24 28.44 23.11
N THR A 233 -24.71 27.34 23.70
CA THR A 233 -23.87 26.26 24.26
C THR A 233 -23.61 25.13 23.26
N GLN A 234 -24.22 25.17 22.07
CA GLN A 234 -24.08 24.14 21.05
C GLN A 234 -23.04 24.54 20.01
N PHE A 235 -22.14 23.60 19.68
CA PHE A 235 -21.17 23.74 18.60
C PHE A 235 -21.68 23.04 17.35
N VAL A 236 -21.48 23.67 16.20
CA VAL A 236 -21.81 23.14 14.87
C VAL A 236 -20.53 23.09 14.05
N PHE A 237 -20.27 21.94 13.45
CA PHE A 237 -19.14 21.69 12.56
C PHE A 237 -19.69 21.31 11.20
N GLU A 238 -19.19 21.93 10.14
CA GLU A 238 -19.39 21.40 8.79
C GLU A 238 -18.55 20.12 8.61
N ASP A 239 -18.94 19.28 7.65
CA ASP A 239 -18.39 17.92 7.50
C ASP A 239 -16.87 17.93 7.26
N GLU A 240 -16.34 18.86 6.47
CA GLU A 240 -14.90 18.94 6.20
C GLU A 240 -14.08 19.25 7.46
N ALA A 241 -14.49 20.26 8.24
CA ALA A 241 -13.84 20.60 9.51
C ALA A 241 -13.97 19.46 10.54
N LEU A 242 -15.13 18.81 10.58
CA LEU A 242 -15.35 17.65 11.45
C LEU A 242 -14.38 16.52 11.10
N PHE A 243 -14.27 16.13 9.84
CA PHE A 243 -13.38 15.04 9.41
C PHE A 243 -11.91 15.41 9.61
N ALA A 244 -11.50 16.62 9.26
CA ALA A 244 -10.13 17.10 9.46
C ALA A 244 -9.69 17.01 10.94
N LEU A 245 -10.56 17.42 11.87
CA LEU A 245 -10.27 17.33 13.31
C LEU A 245 -10.26 15.88 13.79
N LEU A 246 -11.23 15.07 13.36
CA LEU A 246 -11.27 13.65 13.72
C LEU A 246 -10.03 12.92 13.20
N ASP A 247 -9.59 13.17 11.97
CA ASP A 247 -8.39 12.57 11.40
C ASP A 247 -7.16 12.89 12.24
N VAL A 248 -6.99 14.14 12.70
CA VAL A 248 -5.83 14.52 13.54
C VAL A 248 -5.87 13.85 14.90
N PHE A 249 -7.03 13.80 15.56
CA PHE A 249 -7.14 13.30 16.93
C PHE A 249 -7.28 11.78 17.01
N ASP A 250 -8.14 11.15 16.21
CA ASP A 250 -8.31 9.69 16.18
C ASP A 250 -7.02 9.00 15.68
N SER A 251 -6.30 9.61 14.73
CA SER A 251 -5.04 9.05 14.23
C SER A 251 -3.80 9.48 15.01
N TYR A 252 -3.91 10.35 16.02
CA TYR A 252 -2.75 11.04 16.63
C TYR A 252 -1.58 10.11 16.98
N LYS A 253 -1.84 9.03 17.72
CA LYS A 253 -0.83 8.04 18.13
C LYS A 253 -0.24 7.31 16.95
N PHE A 254 -1.09 6.78 16.06
CA PHE A 254 -0.66 6.06 14.87
C PHE A 254 0.17 6.98 13.94
N GLY A 255 -0.30 8.20 13.72
CA GLY A 255 0.37 9.22 12.93
C GLY A 255 1.74 9.59 13.48
N ARG A 256 1.89 9.66 14.82
CA ARG A 256 3.18 9.81 15.48
C ARG A 256 4.12 8.64 15.25
N GLY A 257 3.64 7.41 15.44
CA GLY A 257 4.43 6.21 15.16
C GLY A 257 4.85 6.10 13.70
N LEU A 258 3.95 6.46 12.78
CA LEU A 258 4.22 6.48 11.34
C LEU A 258 5.24 7.56 10.98
N HIS A 259 5.11 8.77 11.54
CA HIS A 259 6.10 9.83 11.37
C HIS A 259 7.47 9.37 11.85
N ALA A 260 7.55 8.80 13.06
CA ALA A 260 8.81 8.31 13.60
C ALA A 260 9.43 7.21 12.72
N ALA A 261 8.62 6.29 12.18
CA ALA A 261 9.11 5.24 11.28
C ALA A 261 9.60 5.80 9.94
N LEU A 262 8.86 6.72 9.33
CA LEU A 262 9.24 7.32 8.05
C LEU A 262 10.46 8.23 8.21
N ASP A 263 10.54 9.02 9.28
CA ASP A 263 11.69 9.87 9.57
C ASP A 263 12.94 9.03 9.87
N ALA A 264 12.79 7.95 10.66
CA ALA A 264 13.88 6.99 10.88
C ALA A 264 14.33 6.38 9.55
N TRP A 265 13.41 5.95 8.68
CA TRP A 265 13.75 5.40 7.37
C TRP A 265 14.48 6.42 6.48
N THR A 266 14.01 7.67 6.42
CA THR A 266 14.65 8.74 5.63
C THR A 266 16.04 9.08 6.18
N ALA A 267 16.18 9.25 7.49
CA ALA A 267 17.47 9.52 8.13
C ALA A 267 18.46 8.35 7.92
N SER A 268 18.00 7.11 8.01
CA SER A 268 18.80 5.92 7.73
C SER A 268 19.22 5.86 6.26
N ALA A 269 18.34 6.25 5.34
CA ALA A 269 18.67 6.36 3.92
C ALA A 269 19.74 7.42 3.64
N GLU A 270 19.64 8.60 4.25
CA GLU A 270 20.66 9.65 4.13
C GLU A 270 22.03 9.18 4.64
N LYS A 271 22.06 8.51 5.80
CA LYS A 271 23.29 7.91 6.35
C LYS A 271 23.85 6.82 5.45
N ALA A 272 22.99 5.94 4.92
CA ALA A 272 23.39 4.86 4.03
C ALA A 272 23.97 5.39 2.72
N ILE A 273 23.38 6.44 2.14
CA ILE A 273 23.92 7.12 0.95
C ILE A 273 25.31 7.69 1.24
N LYS A 274 25.52 8.31 2.42
CA LYS A 274 26.83 8.82 2.81
C LYS A 274 27.86 7.70 2.94
N GLN A 275 27.53 6.60 3.61
CA GLN A 275 28.41 5.43 3.71
C GLN A 275 28.74 4.86 2.32
N MET A 276 27.73 4.67 1.47
CA MET A 276 27.89 4.15 0.12
C MET A 276 28.81 5.05 -0.71
N ARG A 277 28.72 6.37 -0.51
CA ARG A 277 29.62 7.33 -1.14
C ARG A 277 31.06 7.11 -0.70
N ASP A 278 31.32 6.98 0.60
CA ASP A 278 32.67 6.73 1.12
C ASP A 278 33.25 5.41 0.56
N GLU A 279 32.42 4.36 0.44
CA GLU A 279 32.80 3.08 -0.17
C GLU A 279 33.10 3.20 -1.67
N ILE A 280 32.29 3.98 -2.41
CA ILE A 280 32.53 4.25 -3.84
C ILE A 280 33.82 5.05 -4.04
N GLU A 281 34.07 6.06 -3.21
CA GLU A 281 35.29 6.88 -3.25
C GLU A 281 36.56 6.07 -2.93
N ALA A 282 36.42 4.95 -2.21
CA ALA A 282 37.50 4.02 -1.90
C ALA A 282 37.80 3.00 -3.02
N LEU A 283 36.96 2.88 -4.05
CA LEU A 283 37.19 1.93 -5.15
C LEU A 283 38.41 2.32 -5.98
N GLU A 284 39.40 1.42 -6.08
CA GLU A 284 40.54 1.65 -6.95
C GLU A 284 40.20 1.37 -8.42
N LEU A 285 40.84 2.11 -9.34
CA LEU A 285 40.75 1.82 -10.77
C LEU A 285 41.20 0.39 -11.10
N ARG A 286 42.11 -0.19 -10.30
CA ARG A 286 42.57 -1.57 -10.44
C ARG A 286 41.44 -2.58 -10.18
N ASP A 287 40.59 -2.33 -9.20
CA ASP A 287 39.47 -3.21 -8.86
C ASP A 287 38.42 -3.20 -9.98
N ILE A 288 38.10 -2.02 -10.49
CA ILE A 288 37.17 -1.86 -11.62
C ILE A 288 37.74 -2.49 -12.90
N SER A 289 39.02 -2.26 -13.17
CA SER A 289 39.71 -2.87 -14.33
C SER A 289 39.75 -4.40 -14.23
N TYR A 290 39.98 -4.94 -13.03
CA TYR A 290 39.94 -6.37 -12.77
C TYR A 290 38.55 -6.95 -13.07
N LEU A 291 37.49 -6.34 -12.53
CA LEU A 291 36.11 -6.74 -12.78
C LEU A 291 35.77 -6.74 -14.29
N VAL A 292 36.14 -5.68 -15.01
CA VAL A 292 35.88 -5.57 -16.45
C VAL A 292 36.62 -6.68 -17.20
N ARG A 293 37.91 -6.87 -16.93
CA ARG A 293 38.76 -7.79 -17.71
C ARG A 293 38.46 -9.26 -17.45
N PHE A 294 38.18 -9.63 -16.21
CA PHE A 294 38.07 -11.04 -15.80
C PHE A 294 36.63 -11.52 -15.63
N ARG A 295 35.65 -10.62 -15.66
CA ARG A 295 34.24 -11.02 -15.51
C ARG A 295 33.35 -10.45 -16.59
N LEU A 296 33.31 -9.14 -16.75
CA LEU A 296 32.33 -8.50 -17.61
C LEU A 296 32.62 -8.70 -19.11
N ALA A 297 33.90 -8.71 -19.50
CA ALA A 297 34.31 -8.93 -20.89
C ALA A 297 33.88 -10.32 -21.40
N GLU A 298 34.10 -11.38 -20.60
CA GLU A 298 33.72 -12.75 -20.99
C GLU A 298 32.19 -12.91 -21.11
N GLU A 299 31.44 -12.25 -20.22
CA GLU A 299 29.98 -12.31 -20.19
C GLU A 299 29.31 -11.32 -21.15
N GLY A 300 30.05 -10.37 -21.73
CA GLY A 300 29.53 -9.28 -22.57
C GLY A 300 28.68 -8.24 -21.81
N GLN A 301 28.79 -8.20 -20.48
CA GLN A 301 27.97 -7.35 -19.63
C GLN A 301 28.51 -5.92 -19.56
N SER A 302 27.63 -4.93 -19.62
CA SER A 302 28.02 -3.52 -19.47
C SER A 302 28.45 -3.21 -18.04
N LEU A 303 29.59 -2.53 -17.89
CA LEU A 303 30.06 -2.06 -16.58
C LEU A 303 29.03 -1.15 -15.90
N THR A 304 28.40 -0.24 -16.65
CA THR A 304 27.42 0.69 -16.09
C THR A 304 26.22 -0.06 -15.53
N GLU A 305 25.69 -1.03 -16.28
CA GLU A 305 24.54 -1.83 -15.82
C GLU A 305 24.89 -2.73 -14.65
N TYR A 306 26.12 -3.28 -14.62
CA TYR A 306 26.61 -4.09 -13.51
C TYR A 306 26.77 -3.26 -12.23
N LEU A 307 27.41 -2.09 -12.32
CA LEU A 307 27.59 -1.19 -11.19
C LEU A 307 26.23 -0.67 -10.68
N GLU A 308 25.31 -0.34 -11.58
CA GLU A 308 23.96 0.07 -11.16
C GLU A 308 23.29 -1.00 -10.29
N TRP A 309 23.31 -2.26 -10.72
CA TRP A 309 22.76 -3.36 -9.94
C TRP A 309 23.50 -3.54 -8.61
N LEU A 310 24.83 -3.70 -8.66
CA LEU A 310 25.65 -3.97 -7.47
C LEU A 310 25.48 -2.88 -6.41
N LEU A 311 25.63 -1.61 -6.81
CA LEU A 311 25.54 -0.48 -5.89
C LEU A 311 24.11 -0.29 -5.36
N SER A 312 23.08 -0.64 -6.14
CA SER A 312 21.68 -0.61 -5.66
C SER A 312 21.43 -1.64 -4.57
N GLU A 313 21.90 -2.88 -4.75
CA GLU A 313 21.75 -3.94 -3.73
C GLU A 313 22.55 -3.62 -2.46
N CYS A 314 23.78 -3.12 -2.61
CA CYS A 314 24.59 -2.64 -1.48
C CYS A 314 23.89 -1.50 -0.73
N LEU A 315 23.28 -0.54 -1.45
CA LEU A 315 22.55 0.55 -0.84
C LEU A 315 21.33 0.05 -0.05
N VAL A 316 20.57 -0.91 -0.57
CA VAL A 316 19.43 -1.50 0.14
C VAL A 316 19.86 -2.19 1.44
N ASP A 317 20.96 -2.95 1.42
CA ASP A 317 21.56 -3.55 2.62
C ASP A 317 22.02 -2.48 3.63
N ALA A 318 22.71 -1.44 3.16
CA ALA A 318 23.15 -0.33 4.01
C ALA A 318 21.97 0.41 4.68
N ILE A 319 20.88 0.64 3.94
CA ILE A 319 19.64 1.21 4.50
C ILE A 319 19.10 0.32 5.63
N GLY A 320 19.04 -0.99 5.42
CA GLY A 320 18.58 -1.96 6.43
C GLY A 320 19.39 -1.88 7.72
N LYS A 321 20.73 -1.94 7.60
CA LYS A 321 21.63 -1.81 8.77
C LYS A 321 21.47 -0.49 9.50
N LYS A 322 21.36 0.63 8.77
CA LYS A 322 21.13 1.95 9.39
C LYS A 322 19.75 2.09 10.01
N LEU A 323 18.76 1.36 9.53
CA LEU A 323 17.44 1.32 10.13
C LEU A 323 17.48 0.55 11.45
N ASP A 324 18.17 -0.60 11.50
CA ASP A 324 18.34 -1.37 12.75
C ASP A 324 19.07 -0.56 13.84
N GLU A 325 20.03 0.29 13.46
CA GLU A 325 20.71 1.23 14.37
C GLU A 325 19.78 2.35 14.89
N THR A 326 18.83 2.82 14.07
CA THR A 326 18.00 4.00 14.35
C THR A 326 16.60 3.63 14.90
N GLY A 327 16.15 2.40 14.68
CA GLY A 327 14.79 1.90 14.92
C GLY A 327 14.39 1.68 16.38
N GLN A 328 15.02 2.35 17.34
CA GLN A 328 14.74 2.23 18.78
C GLN A 328 13.86 3.37 19.31
N SER A 329 12.96 3.93 18.49
CA SER A 329 12.04 4.97 18.97
C SER A 329 10.85 4.35 19.71
N ALA A 330 10.58 4.83 20.93
CA ALA A 330 9.39 4.45 21.70
C ALA A 330 8.08 4.68 20.93
N GLU A 331 8.09 5.65 20.00
CA GLU A 331 6.94 5.98 19.14
C GLU A 331 6.56 4.87 18.17
N LEU A 332 7.50 4.00 17.79
CA LEU A 332 7.22 2.86 16.91
C LEU A 332 6.24 1.88 17.55
N ALA A 333 6.14 1.87 18.89
CA ALA A 333 5.15 1.09 19.60
C ALA A 333 3.70 1.53 19.32
N HIS A 334 3.50 2.67 18.67
CA HIS A 334 2.17 3.14 18.25
C HIS A 334 1.73 2.65 16.87
N LEU A 335 2.60 1.95 16.11
CA LEU A 335 2.24 1.31 14.84
C LEU A 335 1.50 -0.01 15.05
N LEU A 336 0.41 0.05 15.82
CA LEU A 336 -0.44 -1.09 16.14
C LEU A 336 -1.67 -1.11 15.24
N LYS A 337 -2.15 -2.31 14.94
CA LYS A 337 -3.36 -2.51 14.15
C LYS A 337 -4.57 -1.83 14.80
N GLU A 338 -4.66 -1.91 16.12
CA GLU A 338 -5.74 -1.34 16.92
C GLU A 338 -5.80 0.18 16.77
N GLU A 339 -4.66 0.86 16.71
CA GLU A 339 -4.60 2.30 16.49
C GLU A 339 -4.94 2.65 15.03
N ALA A 340 -4.46 1.86 14.06
CA ALA A 340 -4.80 2.06 12.64
C ALA A 340 -6.31 1.94 12.37
N THR A 341 -7.01 1.02 13.05
CA THR A 341 -8.46 0.82 12.86
C THR A 341 -9.32 1.96 13.39
N LYS A 342 -8.76 2.89 14.18
CA LYS A 342 -9.47 4.08 14.68
C LYS A 342 -9.56 5.19 13.64
N ILE A 343 -8.75 5.12 12.59
CA ILE A 343 -8.75 6.11 11.51
C ILE A 343 -10.05 5.94 10.72
N GLY A 344 -11.00 6.85 10.94
CA GLY A 344 -12.22 6.95 10.16
C GLY A 344 -11.89 7.25 8.70
N GLY A 345 -12.74 6.84 7.75
CA GLY A 345 -12.52 7.15 6.34
C GLY A 345 -11.22 6.56 5.75
N ALA A 346 -10.63 5.53 6.36
CA ALA A 346 -9.39 4.88 5.90
C ALA A 346 -9.41 4.46 4.42
N PHE A 347 -10.60 4.37 3.82
CA PHE A 347 -10.79 4.28 2.38
C PHE A 347 -11.84 5.29 1.93
N ASP A 348 -11.39 6.34 1.24
CA ASP A 348 -12.24 7.38 0.63
C ASP A 348 -12.04 7.44 -0.90
N GLY A 349 -11.62 6.32 -1.48
CA GLY A 349 -11.40 6.18 -2.92
C GLY A 349 -10.08 5.52 -3.30
N PRO A 350 -9.70 5.56 -4.60
CA PRO A 350 -8.53 4.87 -5.11
C PRO A 350 -7.21 5.31 -4.43
N THR A 351 -6.43 4.34 -3.96
CA THR A 351 -5.13 4.59 -3.33
C THR A 351 -4.01 4.70 -4.36
N GLU A 352 -4.07 5.70 -5.24
CA GLU A 352 -3.15 5.81 -6.38
C GLU A 352 -1.67 5.87 -5.99
N ASN A 353 -1.33 6.53 -4.88
CA ASN A 353 0.05 6.61 -4.40
C ASN A 353 0.60 5.23 -4.03
N VAL A 354 -0.20 4.42 -3.33
CA VAL A 354 0.17 3.05 -2.96
C VAL A 354 0.29 2.20 -4.22
N ALA A 355 -0.65 2.33 -5.17
CA ALA A 355 -0.61 1.65 -6.45
C ALA A 355 0.66 1.97 -7.25
N ARG A 356 1.06 3.25 -7.33
CA ARG A 356 2.31 3.68 -7.99
C ARG A 356 3.55 3.14 -7.28
N LEU A 357 3.58 3.12 -5.94
CA LEU A 357 4.69 2.54 -5.19
C LEU A 357 4.79 1.03 -5.45
N TYR A 358 3.67 0.31 -5.40
CA TYR A 358 3.63 -1.13 -5.63
C TYR A 358 4.02 -1.50 -7.06
N HIS A 359 3.61 -0.71 -8.06
CA HIS A 359 4.10 -0.84 -9.44
C HIS A 359 5.63 -0.81 -9.50
N ARG A 360 6.27 0.18 -8.88
CA ARG A 360 7.74 0.35 -8.91
C ARG A 360 8.51 -0.77 -8.21
N VAL A 361 7.88 -1.46 -7.26
CA VAL A 361 8.44 -2.67 -6.63
C VAL A 361 8.47 -3.83 -7.62
N ARG A 362 7.55 -3.88 -8.58
CA ARG A 362 7.39 -5.02 -9.50
C ARG A 362 7.96 -4.79 -10.87
N VAL A 363 7.80 -3.59 -11.37
CA VAL A 363 8.10 -3.19 -12.74
C VAL A 363 9.06 -2.01 -12.69
N GLU A 364 10.12 -2.14 -13.45
CA GLU A 364 10.99 -1.05 -13.83
C GLU A 364 10.37 -0.34 -15.04
N ASP A 365 10.05 0.95 -14.90
CA ASP A 365 9.50 1.75 -15.99
C ASP A 365 10.48 1.89 -17.16
N SER A 366 9.94 2.10 -18.37
CA SER A 366 10.74 2.41 -19.55
C SER A 366 11.67 3.61 -19.30
N ARG A 367 12.96 3.44 -19.58
CA ARG A 367 13.97 4.49 -19.43
C ARG A 367 14.05 5.40 -20.65
N ARG A 368 14.54 6.62 -20.46
CA ARG A 368 14.86 7.55 -21.55
C ARG A 368 15.94 7.00 -22.49
N ILE A 369 16.92 6.29 -21.94
CA ILE A 369 17.98 5.63 -22.68
C ILE A 369 17.64 4.14 -22.68
N ALA A 370 17.41 3.58 -23.87
CA ALA A 370 17.17 2.16 -24.03
C ALA A 370 18.40 1.35 -23.58
N ARG A 371 18.15 0.19 -22.99
CA ARG A 371 19.23 -0.73 -22.60
C ARG A 371 19.92 -1.31 -23.83
N GLU A 372 21.16 -1.73 -23.65
CA GLU A 372 21.96 -2.33 -24.72
C GLU A 372 21.65 -3.81 -24.95
N GLN A 373 21.11 -4.49 -23.93
CA GLN A 373 20.82 -5.92 -23.92
C GLN A 373 19.36 -6.19 -23.56
N PHE A 374 18.80 -7.27 -24.12
CA PHE A 374 17.50 -7.81 -23.67
C PHE A 374 17.66 -8.42 -22.29
N ARG A 375 16.56 -8.46 -21.53
CA ARG A 375 16.53 -9.05 -20.19
C ARG A 375 15.32 -9.93 -19.97
N LEU A 376 15.48 -10.90 -19.08
CA LEU A 376 14.41 -11.65 -18.46
C LEU A 376 13.41 -10.66 -17.85
N GLY A 377 12.16 -10.79 -18.23
CA GLY A 377 11.08 -9.93 -17.76
C GLY A 377 10.88 -8.66 -18.57
N ASP A 378 11.65 -8.37 -19.64
CA ASP A 378 11.35 -7.25 -20.54
C ASP A 378 9.89 -7.35 -21.05
N LEU A 379 9.14 -6.26 -20.92
CA LEU A 379 7.71 -6.18 -21.19
C LEU A 379 7.41 -5.35 -22.44
N TYR A 380 6.58 -5.90 -23.32
CA TYR A 380 6.12 -5.26 -24.53
C TYR A 380 4.61 -5.36 -24.66
N ILE A 381 3.95 -4.26 -25.01
CA ILE A 381 2.57 -4.29 -25.51
C ILE A 381 2.60 -4.59 -27.00
N ARG A 382 2.02 -5.71 -27.39
CA ARG A 382 1.76 -6.05 -28.79
C ARG A 382 0.43 -5.45 -29.22
N ARG A 383 0.48 -4.46 -30.11
CA ARG A 383 -0.70 -3.86 -30.73
C ARG A 383 -1.12 -4.68 -31.94
N ARG A 384 -2.38 -5.13 -31.99
CA ARG A 384 -2.99 -5.71 -33.20
C ARG A 384 -4.16 -4.83 -33.62
N LYS A 385 -4.32 -4.63 -34.93
CA LYS A 385 -5.36 -3.74 -35.48
C LYS A 385 -6.79 -4.09 -35.04
N ASP A 386 -7.05 -5.37 -34.71
CA ASP A 386 -8.40 -5.89 -34.41
C ASP A 386 -8.50 -6.67 -33.08
N ALA A 387 -7.53 -6.57 -32.16
CA ALA A 387 -7.56 -7.32 -30.89
C ALA A 387 -7.12 -6.46 -29.70
N LEU A 388 -7.57 -6.86 -28.50
CA LEU A 388 -7.12 -6.28 -27.22
C LEU A 388 -5.59 -6.24 -27.15
N GLU A 389 -5.06 -5.16 -26.56
CA GLU A 389 -3.62 -5.00 -26.30
C GLU A 389 -3.11 -6.21 -25.49
N GLN A 390 -2.10 -6.91 -26.03
CA GLN A 390 -1.52 -8.10 -25.39
C GLN A 390 -0.19 -7.72 -24.77
N LEU A 391 0.03 -8.07 -23.51
CA LEU A 391 1.34 -7.93 -22.89
C LEU A 391 2.19 -9.15 -23.23
N VAL A 392 3.45 -8.94 -23.51
CA VAL A 392 4.43 -9.98 -23.85
C VAL A 392 5.64 -9.78 -22.98
N ALA A 393 6.07 -10.83 -22.28
CA ALA A 393 7.24 -10.81 -21.41
C ALA A 393 8.34 -11.71 -21.97
N VAL A 394 9.59 -11.26 -21.97
CA VAL A 394 10.77 -12.06 -22.36
C VAL A 394 11.14 -13.05 -21.26
N MET A 395 11.28 -14.34 -21.58
CA MET A 395 11.46 -15.44 -20.62
C MET A 395 12.81 -16.16 -20.74
N ASN A 396 13.70 -15.73 -21.64
CA ASN A 396 15.06 -16.27 -21.67
C ASN A 396 15.83 -15.86 -20.41
N PRO A 397 16.78 -16.67 -19.94
CA PRO A 397 17.77 -16.24 -18.95
C PRO A 397 18.59 -15.03 -19.44
N ASP A 398 18.92 -14.10 -18.55
CA ASP A 398 19.70 -12.89 -18.88
C ASP A 398 21.02 -13.22 -19.58
N CYS A 399 21.76 -14.21 -19.07
CA CYS A 399 23.07 -14.60 -19.60
C CYS A 399 23.03 -15.08 -21.07
N ASP A 400 21.87 -15.55 -21.55
CA ASP A 400 21.70 -15.98 -22.94
C ASP A 400 21.33 -14.83 -23.88
N LEU A 401 20.84 -13.71 -23.33
CA LEU A 401 20.37 -12.53 -24.05
C LEU A 401 21.47 -11.50 -24.31
N VAL A 402 22.58 -11.59 -23.59
CA VAL A 402 23.72 -10.68 -23.73
C VAL A 402 24.44 -10.90 -25.07
N THR A 403 24.73 -9.80 -25.76
CA THR A 403 25.51 -9.77 -26.99
C THR A 403 27.00 -9.77 -26.64
N ARG A 404 27.73 -10.79 -27.08
CA ARG A 404 29.17 -10.97 -26.83
C ARG A 404 30.02 -10.31 -27.94
N ASP A 405 31.34 -10.29 -27.79
CA ASP A 405 32.29 -9.65 -28.71
C ASP A 405 32.16 -10.10 -30.17
N ASN A 406 31.76 -11.35 -30.38
CA ASN A 406 31.46 -11.90 -31.71
C ASN A 406 30.13 -11.39 -32.32
N LYS A 407 29.46 -10.44 -31.66
CA LYS A 407 28.15 -9.87 -31.99
C LYS A 407 27.02 -10.91 -32.03
N THR A 408 27.18 -12.01 -31.32
CA THR A 408 26.14 -13.05 -31.20
C THR A 408 25.63 -13.17 -29.76
N ARG A 409 24.44 -13.75 -29.64
CA ARG A 409 23.81 -14.16 -28.39
C ARG A 409 23.81 -15.68 -28.33
N ASN A 410 23.79 -16.24 -27.12
CA ASN A 410 23.62 -17.70 -26.98
C ASN A 410 22.18 -18.10 -27.36
N ALA A 411 21.20 -17.29 -26.98
CA ALA A 411 19.83 -17.45 -27.45
C ALA A 411 19.78 -17.21 -28.97
N LYS A 412 19.13 -18.12 -29.69
CA LYS A 412 18.85 -17.94 -31.13
C LYS A 412 17.66 -17.01 -31.40
N SER A 413 16.83 -16.80 -30.39
CA SER A 413 15.54 -16.11 -30.46
C SER A 413 15.02 -15.81 -29.06
N LEU A 414 14.13 -14.83 -28.95
CA LEU A 414 13.40 -14.50 -27.73
C LEU A 414 12.29 -15.52 -27.48
N LEU A 415 12.36 -16.26 -26.38
CA LEU A 415 11.22 -16.95 -25.80
C LEU A 415 10.36 -15.91 -25.07
N THR A 416 9.09 -15.86 -25.40
CA THR A 416 8.15 -14.89 -24.82
C THR A 416 6.92 -15.58 -24.28
N LEU A 417 6.41 -15.04 -23.18
CA LEU A 417 5.16 -15.44 -22.54
C LEU A 417 4.13 -14.33 -22.72
N LYS A 418 2.93 -14.69 -23.13
CA LYS A 418 1.84 -13.74 -23.30
C LYS A 418 1.02 -13.58 -22.01
N GLY A 419 0.64 -12.34 -21.73
CA GLY A 419 -0.33 -11.95 -20.73
C GLY A 419 -1.48 -11.13 -21.33
N THR A 420 -2.67 -11.29 -20.77
CA THR A 420 -3.83 -10.43 -21.10
C THR A 420 -3.97 -9.36 -20.03
N LEU A 421 -4.10 -8.10 -20.45
CA LEU A 421 -4.37 -7.00 -19.53
C LEU A 421 -5.85 -7.00 -19.16
N GLN A 422 -6.14 -7.18 -17.88
CA GLN A 422 -7.48 -7.11 -17.31
C GLN A 422 -7.66 -5.78 -16.61
N GLN A 423 -8.82 -5.16 -16.77
CA GLN A 423 -9.14 -3.97 -16.00
C GLN A 423 -9.36 -4.34 -14.52
N PHE A 424 -8.94 -3.45 -13.64
CA PHE A 424 -8.91 -3.73 -12.21
C PHE A 424 -10.31 -3.72 -11.56
N ASP A 425 -11.31 -3.17 -12.25
CA ASP A 425 -12.72 -3.15 -11.89
C ASP A 425 -13.49 -4.42 -12.35
N GLU A 426 -12.85 -5.33 -13.08
CA GLU A 426 -13.48 -6.58 -13.50
C GLU A 426 -13.68 -7.56 -12.30
N PRO A 427 -14.85 -8.22 -12.13
CA PRO A 427 -15.21 -9.00 -10.93
C PRO A 427 -14.33 -10.21 -10.55
N LYS A 428 -13.31 -10.53 -11.35
CA LYS A 428 -12.41 -11.69 -11.15
C LYS A 428 -10.94 -11.31 -11.19
N THR A 429 -10.63 -10.01 -11.18
CA THR A 429 -9.25 -9.54 -11.27
C THR A 429 -8.54 -9.72 -9.93
N SER A 430 -7.42 -10.44 -9.95
CA SER A 430 -6.51 -10.56 -8.81
C SER A 430 -5.58 -9.34 -8.75
N VAL A 431 -4.99 -9.06 -7.58
CA VAL A 431 -3.91 -8.06 -7.43
C VAL A 431 -2.52 -8.69 -7.63
N GLY A 432 -2.47 -10.02 -7.72
CA GLY A 432 -1.22 -10.79 -7.73
C GLY A 432 -0.30 -10.47 -8.91
N ASP A 433 -0.81 -9.93 -10.01
CA ASP A 433 -0.06 -9.57 -11.23
C ASP A 433 -0.30 -8.11 -11.68
N PHE A 434 -0.42 -7.21 -10.71
CA PHE A 434 -0.59 -5.77 -10.87
C PHE A 434 0.50 -5.06 -11.69
N ILE A 435 0.07 -4.15 -12.57
CA ILE A 435 0.91 -3.23 -13.35
C ILE A 435 0.17 -1.90 -13.63
N MET A 436 0.90 -0.80 -13.69
CA MET A 436 0.39 0.48 -14.19
C MET A 436 0.83 0.69 -15.64
N ILE A 437 -0.13 0.91 -16.55
CA ILE A 437 0.13 1.23 -17.96
C ILE A 437 -0.52 2.56 -18.27
N LYS A 438 0.27 3.53 -18.75
CA LYS A 438 -0.20 4.90 -19.08
C LYS A 438 -1.01 5.53 -17.93
N GLY A 439 -0.57 5.31 -16.70
CA GLY A 439 -1.20 5.82 -15.49
C GLY A 439 -2.46 5.08 -15.03
N LYS A 440 -2.85 3.98 -15.68
CA LYS A 440 -4.04 3.18 -15.33
C LYS A 440 -3.67 1.82 -14.74
N PRO A 441 -4.33 1.39 -13.66
CA PRO A 441 -4.09 0.09 -13.03
C PRO A 441 -4.67 -1.04 -13.87
N HIS A 442 -3.86 -2.07 -14.07
CA HIS A 442 -4.26 -3.31 -14.72
C HIS A 442 -3.73 -4.49 -13.91
N ASN A 443 -4.32 -5.66 -14.12
CA ASN A 443 -3.72 -6.94 -13.72
C ASN A 443 -3.34 -7.74 -14.96
N ILE A 444 -2.29 -8.53 -14.86
CA ILE A 444 -1.84 -9.38 -15.95
C ILE A 444 -2.33 -10.81 -15.72
N ALA A 445 -3.19 -11.31 -16.61
CA ALA A 445 -3.53 -12.71 -16.66
C ALA A 445 -2.54 -13.44 -17.58
N TRP A 446 -1.49 -14.04 -17.01
CA TRP A 446 -0.49 -14.82 -17.75
C TRP A 446 -1.10 -16.09 -18.35
N ASN A 447 -0.81 -16.34 -19.63
CA ASN A 447 -1.22 -17.55 -20.33
C ASN A 447 -0.02 -18.46 -20.58
N TYR A 448 0.24 -19.38 -19.65
CA TYR A 448 1.37 -20.31 -19.71
C TYR A 448 1.29 -21.33 -20.87
N ASP A 449 0.16 -21.41 -21.58
CA ASP A 449 0.01 -22.19 -22.82
C ASP A 449 0.38 -21.39 -24.09
N ASP A 450 0.40 -20.04 -24.04
CA ASP A 450 0.67 -19.17 -25.19
C ASP A 450 2.09 -18.60 -25.08
N ILE A 451 3.05 -19.46 -25.41
CA ILE A 451 4.46 -19.10 -25.58
C ILE A 451 4.80 -18.89 -27.06
N GLN A 452 5.65 -17.90 -27.32
CA GLN A 452 6.09 -17.59 -28.68
C GLN A 452 7.59 -17.40 -28.73
N THR A 453 8.20 -17.84 -29.83
CA THR A 453 9.60 -17.62 -30.12
C THR A 453 9.72 -16.55 -31.20
N LEU A 454 10.34 -15.41 -30.88
CA LEU A 454 10.50 -14.28 -31.78
C LEU A 454 11.97 -14.16 -32.21
N PRO A 455 12.27 -14.01 -33.51
CA PRO A 455 13.64 -13.77 -33.96
C PRO A 455 14.14 -12.40 -33.49
N PHE A 456 15.46 -12.24 -33.35
CA PHE A 456 16.11 -10.94 -33.08
C PHE A 456 16.15 -10.01 -34.31
N THR A 457 15.06 -9.99 -35.08
CA THR A 457 14.92 -9.23 -36.32
C THR A 457 13.71 -8.32 -36.25
N GLU A 458 13.62 -7.37 -37.18
CA GLU A 458 12.49 -6.45 -37.31
C GLU A 458 12.17 -5.73 -35.99
N ASN A 459 10.96 -5.93 -35.46
CA ASN A 459 10.44 -5.25 -34.27
C ASN A 459 11.12 -5.71 -32.97
N MET A 460 11.87 -6.81 -33.00
CA MET A 460 12.67 -7.33 -31.87
C MET A 460 14.18 -7.28 -32.17
N ALA A 461 14.61 -6.41 -33.10
CA ALA A 461 16.02 -6.25 -33.43
C ALA A 461 16.83 -5.57 -32.32
N LYS A 462 16.19 -4.71 -31.51
CA LYS A 462 16.86 -3.89 -30.50
C LYS A 462 16.14 -3.97 -29.15
N PRO A 463 16.88 -4.18 -28.05
CA PRO A 463 16.30 -4.21 -26.70
C PRO A 463 15.68 -2.88 -26.29
N GLY A 464 14.63 -2.92 -25.47
CA GLY A 464 14.03 -1.72 -24.87
C GLY A 464 13.49 -0.68 -25.87
N GLN A 465 13.25 -1.06 -27.13
CA GLN A 465 12.72 -0.17 -28.15
C GLN A 465 11.26 -0.45 -28.48
N THR A 466 10.53 0.61 -28.79
CA THR A 466 9.20 0.56 -29.40
C THR A 466 9.36 0.57 -30.91
N GLY A 467 8.77 -0.42 -31.60
CA GLY A 467 8.90 -0.60 -33.03
C GLY A 467 7.84 -1.54 -33.62
N GLY A 468 7.31 -1.17 -34.78
CA GLY A 468 6.24 -1.89 -35.48
C GLY A 468 5.03 -2.17 -34.59
N ASP A 469 4.75 -3.45 -34.35
CA ASP A 469 3.60 -3.90 -33.56
C ASP A 469 3.88 -3.96 -32.05
N TYR A 470 5.09 -3.61 -31.59
CA TYR A 470 5.50 -3.74 -30.19
C TYR A 470 5.88 -2.40 -29.56
N GLU A 471 5.31 -2.12 -28.38
CA GLU A 471 5.61 -0.96 -27.54
C GLU A 471 6.29 -1.43 -26.27
N TYR A 472 7.54 -1.01 -26.04
CA TYR A 472 8.25 -1.32 -24.80
C TYR A 472 7.65 -0.53 -23.64
N VAL A 473 7.29 -1.23 -22.56
CA VAL A 473 6.67 -0.59 -21.38
C VAL A 473 7.55 -0.61 -20.14
N GLY A 474 8.61 -1.42 -20.13
CA GLY A 474 9.49 -1.60 -18.98
C GLY A 474 9.95 -3.05 -18.85
N ALA A 475 10.39 -3.42 -17.66
CA ALA A 475 10.78 -4.79 -17.35
C ALA A 475 10.26 -5.20 -15.97
N LEU A 476 9.86 -6.45 -15.81
CA LEU A 476 9.64 -7.02 -14.49
C LEU A 476 10.97 -7.05 -13.73
N ARG A 477 10.93 -6.68 -12.45
CA ARG A 477 12.09 -6.84 -11.57
C ARG A 477 12.44 -8.32 -11.40
N PRO A 478 13.73 -8.66 -11.14
CA PRO A 478 14.23 -10.03 -11.21
C PRO A 478 13.40 -11.06 -10.45
N LEU A 479 13.00 -10.76 -9.21
CA LEU A 479 12.18 -11.66 -8.38
C LEU A 479 10.86 -12.05 -9.08
N TYR A 480 10.13 -11.07 -9.61
CA TYR A 480 8.84 -11.30 -10.27
C TYR A 480 9.00 -11.94 -11.65
N ALA A 481 10.07 -11.59 -12.37
CA ALA A 481 10.38 -12.20 -13.66
C ALA A 481 10.75 -13.70 -13.50
N GLN A 482 11.53 -14.03 -12.47
CA GLN A 482 11.90 -15.41 -12.14
C GLN A 482 10.70 -16.22 -11.63
N GLU A 483 9.79 -15.60 -10.85
CA GLU A 483 8.56 -16.26 -10.40
C GLU A 483 7.71 -16.73 -11.59
N ILE A 484 7.47 -15.86 -12.58
CA ILE A 484 6.69 -16.24 -13.76
C ILE A 484 7.44 -17.22 -14.67
N GLN A 485 8.77 -17.11 -14.77
CA GLN A 485 9.61 -18.07 -15.50
C GLN A 485 9.54 -19.46 -14.85
N GLY A 486 9.63 -19.55 -13.52
CA GLY A 486 9.50 -20.79 -12.77
C GLY A 486 8.12 -21.44 -12.96
N ARG A 487 7.05 -20.64 -12.94
CA ARG A 487 5.69 -21.12 -13.25
C ARG A 487 5.58 -21.63 -14.68
N LEU A 488 6.16 -20.93 -15.65
CA LEU A 488 6.20 -21.37 -17.04
C LEU A 488 6.93 -22.71 -17.19
N LEU A 489 8.11 -22.86 -16.59
CA LEU A 489 8.89 -24.10 -16.64
C LEU A 489 8.16 -25.26 -15.96
N ASN A 490 7.51 -25.02 -14.82
CA ASN A 490 6.69 -26.03 -14.15
C ASN A 490 5.49 -26.46 -15.00
N HIS A 491 4.93 -25.56 -15.80
CA HIS A 491 3.83 -25.85 -16.71
C HIS A 491 4.29 -26.65 -17.94
N LEU A 492 5.39 -26.23 -18.57
CA LEU A 492 5.98 -26.90 -19.73
C LEU A 492 6.64 -28.25 -19.37
N GLY A 493 7.18 -28.38 -18.16
CA GLY A 493 7.82 -29.59 -17.66
C GLY A 493 6.86 -30.70 -17.25
N ARG A 494 5.54 -30.49 -17.40
CA ARG A 494 4.54 -31.51 -17.08
C ARG A 494 4.64 -32.68 -18.05
N VAL A 495 5.03 -33.84 -17.53
CA VAL A 495 4.95 -35.09 -18.27
C VAL A 495 3.54 -35.64 -18.16
N GLY A 496 2.80 -35.60 -19.27
CA GLY A 496 1.49 -36.24 -19.34
C GLY A 496 1.64 -37.76 -19.29
N VAL A 497 1.12 -38.39 -18.25
CA VAL A 497 0.87 -39.84 -18.26
C VAL A 497 -0.44 -40.12 -19.01
N ALA A 498 -0.52 -41.29 -19.66
CA ALA A 498 -1.77 -41.73 -20.27
C ALA A 498 -2.92 -41.65 -19.25
N VAL A 499 -4.08 -41.18 -19.71
CA VAL A 499 -5.25 -41.11 -18.84
C VAL A 499 -5.56 -42.54 -18.36
N PRO A 500 -5.61 -42.80 -17.04
CA PRO A 500 -5.98 -44.11 -16.56
C PRO A 500 -7.39 -44.46 -17.10
N PRO A 501 -7.65 -45.73 -17.43
CA PRO A 501 -8.97 -46.13 -17.90
C PRO A 501 -10.03 -45.72 -16.87
N ALA A 502 -11.21 -45.34 -17.34
CA ALA A 502 -12.35 -45.13 -16.47
C ALA A 502 -12.72 -46.46 -15.83
N LEU A 503 -12.40 -46.62 -14.55
CA LEU A 503 -12.79 -47.79 -13.77
C LEU A 503 -14.14 -47.50 -13.14
N ALA A 504 -15.07 -48.43 -13.32
CA ALA A 504 -16.39 -48.36 -12.71
C ALA A 504 -16.59 -49.58 -11.81
N PHE A 505 -17.23 -49.39 -10.65
CA PHE A 505 -17.60 -50.49 -9.77
C PHE A 505 -19.06 -50.39 -9.35
N GLY A 506 -19.67 -51.54 -9.12
CA GLY A 506 -21.07 -51.63 -8.69
C GLY A 506 -21.24 -51.08 -7.28
N VAL A 507 -22.27 -50.26 -7.07
CA VAL A 507 -22.64 -49.71 -5.76
C VAL A 507 -24.13 -49.85 -5.52
N SER A 508 -24.49 -50.02 -4.25
CA SER A 508 -25.88 -50.08 -3.80
C SER A 508 -26.47 -48.67 -3.70
N LEU A 509 -27.79 -48.61 -3.81
CA LEU A 509 -28.53 -47.35 -3.88
C LEU A 509 -29.73 -47.41 -2.95
N ILE A 510 -29.97 -46.30 -2.25
CA ILE A 510 -31.21 -46.11 -1.49
C ILE A 510 -31.92 -44.86 -2.01
N ALA A 511 -33.12 -45.04 -2.56
CA ALA A 511 -33.99 -43.93 -2.91
C ALA A 511 -34.92 -43.59 -1.73
N ARG A 512 -35.00 -42.31 -1.37
CA ARG A 512 -35.86 -41.80 -0.30
C ARG A 512 -36.68 -40.62 -0.79
N TYR A 513 -37.86 -40.45 -0.22
CA TYR A 513 -38.73 -39.32 -0.50
C TYR A 513 -39.31 -38.69 0.76
N ARG A 514 -39.67 -37.42 0.64
CA ARG A 514 -40.26 -36.63 1.72
C ARG A 514 -41.77 -36.80 1.79
N THR A 515 -42.29 -36.94 3.00
CA THR A 515 -43.71 -37.08 3.32
C THR A 515 -44.28 -35.84 4.00
N LYS A 516 -45.61 -35.76 4.11
CA LYS A 516 -46.33 -34.70 4.84
C LYS A 516 -45.84 -34.65 6.30
N GLY A 517 -45.58 -33.45 6.80
CA GLY A 517 -44.97 -33.24 8.13
C GLY A 517 -43.45 -33.36 8.18
N GLY A 518 -42.78 -33.57 7.04
CA GLY A 518 -41.31 -33.57 6.94
C GLY A 518 -40.64 -34.91 7.25
N GLY A 519 -41.42 -36.00 7.42
CA GLY A 519 -40.90 -37.35 7.55
C GLY A 519 -40.25 -37.85 6.26
N VAL A 520 -39.39 -38.87 6.37
CA VAL A 520 -38.68 -39.48 5.25
C VAL A 520 -39.07 -40.95 5.14
N GLN A 521 -39.39 -41.40 3.93
CA GLN A 521 -39.64 -42.82 3.64
C GLN A 521 -38.70 -43.34 2.56
N THR A 522 -38.31 -44.59 2.68
CA THR A 522 -37.49 -45.31 1.68
C THR A 522 -38.41 -45.93 0.62
N MET A 523 -38.04 -45.80 -0.65
CA MET A 523 -38.73 -46.48 -1.74
C MET A 523 -38.30 -47.93 -1.82
N ASP A 524 -39.27 -48.84 -1.98
CA ASP A 524 -38.98 -50.21 -2.36
C ASP A 524 -38.65 -50.26 -3.86
N LEU A 525 -37.39 -50.56 -4.17
CA LEU A 525 -36.87 -50.67 -5.54
C LEU A 525 -36.74 -52.13 -5.99
N GLY A 526 -37.14 -53.11 -5.17
CA GLY A 526 -36.98 -54.54 -5.42
C GLY A 526 -35.64 -55.10 -4.92
N ASP A 527 -35.19 -56.20 -5.54
CA ASP A 527 -33.96 -56.90 -5.17
C ASP A 527 -32.72 -56.01 -5.34
N PRO A 528 -31.87 -55.85 -4.31
CA PRO A 528 -30.60 -55.11 -4.37
C PRO A 528 -29.71 -55.47 -5.57
N GLY A 529 -29.72 -56.72 -6.03
CA GLY A 529 -28.97 -57.16 -7.21
C GLY A 529 -29.46 -56.56 -8.53
N GLU A 530 -30.73 -56.13 -8.59
CA GLU A 530 -31.35 -55.52 -9.76
C GLU A 530 -31.37 -53.99 -9.72
N THR A 531 -31.04 -53.40 -8.58
CA THR A 531 -31.08 -51.95 -8.33
C THR A 531 -29.70 -51.31 -8.23
N GLN A 532 -28.64 -52.01 -8.64
CA GLN A 532 -27.28 -51.50 -8.64
C GLN A 532 -27.10 -50.39 -9.69
N CYS A 533 -26.17 -49.47 -9.40
CA CYS A 533 -25.56 -48.60 -10.40
C CYS A 533 -24.04 -48.75 -10.40
N TYR A 534 -23.40 -48.19 -11.42
CA TYR A 534 -21.95 -48.17 -11.50
C TYR A 534 -21.44 -46.79 -11.13
N TYR A 535 -20.57 -46.72 -10.13
CA TYR A 535 -19.87 -45.49 -9.78
C TYR A 535 -18.54 -45.41 -10.52
N VAL A 536 -18.31 -44.28 -11.17
CA VAL A 536 -17.08 -43.91 -11.86
C VAL A 536 -16.40 -42.82 -11.03
N PRO A 537 -15.25 -43.10 -10.40
CA PRO A 537 -14.53 -42.11 -9.60
C PRO A 537 -14.05 -40.92 -10.45
N PRO A 538 -13.87 -39.74 -9.84
CA PRO A 538 -13.28 -38.60 -10.51
C PRO A 538 -11.80 -38.85 -10.83
N ARG A 539 -11.29 -38.16 -11.85
CA ARG A 539 -9.88 -38.26 -12.26
C ARG A 539 -8.92 -37.56 -11.30
N GLN A 540 -9.37 -36.47 -10.69
CA GLN A 540 -8.55 -35.60 -9.84
C GLN A 540 -9.29 -35.32 -8.53
N SER A 541 -8.52 -35.14 -7.46
CA SER A 541 -9.05 -34.61 -6.21
C SER A 541 -9.75 -33.27 -6.47
N GLY A 542 -10.97 -33.13 -5.95
CA GLY A 542 -11.81 -31.93 -6.15
C GLY A 542 -12.81 -32.00 -7.32
N GLN A 543 -12.74 -33.02 -8.18
CA GLN A 543 -13.83 -33.33 -9.13
C GLN A 543 -14.85 -34.30 -8.48
N THR A 544 -16.10 -34.26 -8.93
CA THR A 544 -17.13 -35.22 -8.47
C THR A 544 -17.19 -36.44 -9.38
N GLY A 545 -17.28 -37.63 -8.79
CA GLY A 545 -17.50 -38.86 -9.55
C GLY A 545 -18.91 -38.92 -10.16
N LYS A 546 -19.13 -39.89 -11.04
CA LYS A 546 -20.41 -40.08 -11.74
C LYS A 546 -21.06 -41.42 -11.40
N ALA A 547 -22.38 -41.43 -11.28
CA ALA A 547 -23.17 -42.66 -11.20
C ALA A 547 -23.85 -42.96 -12.54
N VAL A 548 -23.70 -44.19 -13.03
CA VAL A 548 -24.36 -44.68 -14.25
C VAL A 548 -25.43 -45.68 -13.84
N PHE A 549 -26.69 -45.29 -13.98
CA PHE A 549 -27.82 -46.13 -13.58
C PHE A 549 -28.09 -47.22 -14.60
N THR A 550 -28.45 -48.40 -14.10
CA THR A 550 -28.90 -49.51 -14.96
C THR A 550 -30.33 -49.25 -15.44
N ARG A 551 -30.69 -49.81 -16.61
CA ARG A 551 -32.07 -49.76 -17.12
C ARG A 551 -33.08 -50.39 -16.13
N LYS A 552 -32.64 -51.42 -15.40
CA LYS A 552 -33.44 -52.08 -14.35
C LYS A 552 -33.72 -51.13 -13.19
N PHE A 553 -32.71 -50.45 -12.66
CA PHE A 553 -32.90 -49.43 -11.64
C PHE A 553 -33.92 -48.36 -12.07
N ILE A 554 -33.78 -47.81 -13.28
CA ILE A 554 -34.68 -46.75 -13.77
C ILE A 554 -36.12 -47.25 -13.86
N LYS A 555 -36.32 -48.47 -14.37
CA LYS A 555 -37.65 -49.10 -14.44
C LYS A 555 -38.25 -49.23 -13.05
N ASN A 556 -37.49 -49.75 -12.08
CA ASN A 556 -37.95 -49.99 -10.71
C ASN A 556 -38.21 -48.68 -9.97
N PHE A 557 -37.32 -47.70 -10.11
CA PHE A 557 -37.50 -46.35 -9.55
C PHE A 557 -38.77 -45.68 -10.10
N CYS A 558 -39.00 -45.75 -11.42
CA CYS A 558 -40.21 -45.19 -12.01
C CYS A 558 -41.49 -45.91 -11.55
N ALA A 559 -41.43 -47.23 -11.33
CA ALA A 559 -42.53 -48.00 -10.78
C ALA A 559 -42.80 -47.64 -9.31
N ALA A 560 -41.74 -47.52 -8.50
CA ALA A 560 -41.84 -47.10 -7.11
C ALA A 560 -42.45 -45.71 -7.00
N VAL A 561 -41.99 -44.73 -7.79
CA VAL A 561 -42.56 -43.38 -7.84
C VAL A 561 -44.04 -43.39 -8.27
N ALA A 562 -44.43 -44.25 -9.22
CA ALA A 562 -45.82 -44.38 -9.64
C ALA A 562 -46.73 -44.89 -8.51
N ASN A 563 -46.22 -45.82 -7.69
CA ASN A 563 -46.93 -46.46 -6.59
C ASN A 563 -47.03 -45.61 -5.31
N ILE A 564 -46.30 -44.50 -5.19
CA ILE A 564 -46.43 -43.59 -4.06
C ILE A 564 -47.83 -42.95 -4.09
N ASP A 565 -48.52 -43.04 -2.95
CA ASP A 565 -49.79 -42.36 -2.71
C ASP A 565 -49.55 -40.85 -2.59
N GLY A 566 -50.19 -40.09 -3.48
CA GLY A 566 -50.09 -38.63 -3.51
C GLY A 566 -50.60 -37.96 -2.24
N ALA A 567 -51.49 -38.59 -1.47
CA ALA A 567 -52.01 -38.05 -0.21
C ALA A 567 -50.91 -37.91 0.87
N VAL A 568 -49.81 -38.65 0.73
CA VAL A 568 -48.70 -38.69 1.70
C VAL A 568 -47.62 -37.64 1.38
N ILE A 569 -47.68 -36.99 0.21
CA ILE A 569 -46.69 -35.97 -0.22
C ILE A 569 -47.05 -34.58 0.33
N HIS A 570 -46.03 -33.81 0.71
CA HIS A 570 -46.18 -32.44 1.18
C HIS A 570 -46.85 -31.54 0.13
N GLU A 571 -47.71 -30.61 0.56
CA GLU A 571 -48.54 -29.77 -0.33
C GLU A 571 -47.69 -28.96 -1.32
N ASP A 572 -46.57 -28.38 -0.86
CA ASP A 572 -45.61 -27.64 -1.70
C ASP A 572 -44.95 -28.49 -2.81
N ASP A 573 -44.87 -29.81 -2.62
CA ASP A 573 -44.19 -30.72 -3.56
C ASP A 573 -45.15 -31.38 -4.54
N GLN A 574 -46.47 -31.22 -4.40
CA GLN A 574 -47.47 -31.91 -5.23
C GLN A 574 -47.29 -31.65 -6.73
N LYS A 575 -46.93 -30.42 -7.11
CA LYS A 575 -46.64 -30.05 -8.50
C LYS A 575 -45.40 -30.79 -9.03
N ILE A 576 -44.36 -30.88 -8.21
CA ILE A 576 -43.12 -31.58 -8.55
C ILE A 576 -43.40 -33.08 -8.65
N PHE A 577 -44.11 -33.67 -7.68
CA PHE A 577 -44.48 -35.08 -7.66
C PHE A 577 -45.31 -35.50 -8.89
N THR A 578 -46.30 -34.68 -9.27
CA THR A 578 -47.09 -34.91 -10.48
C THR A 578 -46.20 -34.91 -11.73
N SER A 579 -45.22 -34.02 -11.78
CA SER A 579 -44.25 -33.99 -12.89
C SER A 579 -43.35 -35.25 -12.91
N LEU A 580 -42.93 -35.78 -11.74
CA LEU A 580 -42.13 -37.01 -11.62
C LEU A 580 -42.81 -38.24 -12.20
N LYS A 581 -44.14 -38.32 -12.20
CA LYS A 581 -44.89 -39.41 -12.84
C LYS A 581 -44.95 -39.29 -14.38
N GLY A 582 -44.53 -38.16 -14.94
CA GLY A 582 -44.57 -37.86 -16.37
C GLY A 582 -43.48 -38.54 -17.21
N ALA A 583 -43.75 -38.71 -18.51
CA ALA A 583 -42.85 -39.39 -19.45
C ALA A 583 -41.49 -38.69 -19.63
N LYS A 584 -41.44 -37.36 -19.57
CA LYS A 584 -40.20 -36.55 -19.74
C LYS A 584 -39.13 -36.84 -18.69
N ILE A 585 -39.53 -37.24 -17.48
CA ILE A 585 -38.57 -37.55 -16.40
C ILE A 585 -38.02 -38.97 -16.54
N ARG A 586 -38.80 -39.90 -17.10
CA ARG A 586 -38.30 -41.21 -17.51
C ARG A 586 -37.24 -41.09 -18.61
N GLU A 587 -37.43 -40.16 -19.54
CA GLU A 587 -36.48 -39.86 -20.61
C GLU A 587 -35.16 -39.32 -20.05
N LYS A 588 -35.21 -38.32 -19.15
CA LYS A 588 -34.01 -37.79 -18.47
C LYS A 588 -33.29 -38.82 -17.60
N LEU A 589 -34.03 -39.67 -16.88
CA LEU A 589 -33.45 -40.79 -16.16
C LEU A 589 -32.84 -41.82 -17.12
N ALA A 590 -33.45 -42.09 -18.27
CA ALA A 590 -32.88 -42.96 -19.29
C ALA A 590 -31.60 -42.40 -19.91
N GLU A 591 -31.51 -41.09 -20.16
CA GLU A 591 -30.29 -40.42 -20.65
C GLU A 591 -29.10 -40.63 -19.69
N SER A 592 -29.36 -40.76 -18.39
CA SER A 592 -28.33 -41.05 -17.39
C SER A 592 -27.65 -42.42 -17.55
N THR A 593 -28.27 -43.37 -18.28
CA THR A 593 -27.65 -44.67 -18.62
C THR A 593 -26.50 -44.54 -19.60
N HIS A 594 -26.38 -43.39 -20.27
CA HIS A 594 -25.36 -43.13 -21.29
C HIS A 594 -24.24 -42.21 -20.78
N GLY A 595 -24.60 -41.11 -20.10
CA GLY A 595 -23.62 -40.08 -19.69
C GLY A 595 -23.20 -40.12 -18.21
N GLY A 596 -23.93 -40.88 -17.39
CA GLY A 596 -23.85 -40.83 -15.92
C GLY A 596 -24.30 -39.48 -15.34
N ILE A 597 -24.50 -39.43 -14.03
CA ILE A 597 -24.85 -38.23 -13.28
C ILE A 597 -23.78 -37.95 -12.25
N SER A 598 -23.28 -36.71 -12.22
CA SER A 598 -22.33 -36.28 -11.19
C SER A 598 -22.95 -36.39 -9.78
N LEU A 599 -22.17 -36.89 -8.83
CA LEU A 599 -22.54 -36.85 -7.42
C LEU A 599 -22.84 -35.42 -6.96
N GLU A 600 -23.76 -35.30 -6.01
CA GLU A 600 -24.33 -34.04 -5.51
C GLU A 600 -25.09 -33.23 -6.59
N GLY A 601 -25.29 -33.82 -7.78
CA GLY A 601 -26.02 -33.23 -8.89
C GLY A 601 -27.52 -33.45 -8.81
N GLN A 602 -28.27 -32.54 -9.41
CA GLN A 602 -29.71 -32.70 -9.64
C GLN A 602 -29.94 -33.59 -10.86
N ILE A 603 -30.70 -34.69 -10.68
CA ILE A 603 -31.06 -35.60 -11.77
C ILE A 603 -32.16 -34.97 -12.63
N CYS A 604 -33.22 -34.52 -11.96
CA CYS A 604 -34.33 -33.80 -12.56
C CYS A 604 -35.02 -32.93 -11.49
N ASN A 605 -36.06 -32.20 -11.86
CA ASN A 605 -36.74 -31.30 -10.92
C ASN A 605 -37.22 -32.08 -9.68
N GLY A 606 -36.70 -31.73 -8.50
CA GLY A 606 -37.02 -32.42 -7.24
C GLY A 606 -36.34 -33.75 -6.97
N VAL A 607 -35.41 -34.24 -7.81
CA VAL A 607 -34.63 -35.47 -7.56
C VAL A 607 -33.13 -35.16 -7.56
N VAL A 608 -32.43 -35.49 -6.47
CA VAL A 608 -30.99 -35.27 -6.30
C VAL A 608 -30.25 -36.59 -6.09
N LEU A 609 -29.02 -36.66 -6.57
CA LEU A 609 -28.09 -37.75 -6.31
C LEU A 609 -27.06 -37.32 -5.26
N THR A 610 -26.79 -38.14 -4.25
CA THR A 610 -25.82 -37.80 -3.21
C THR A 610 -24.98 -39.00 -2.78
N GLY A 611 -23.71 -38.75 -2.47
CA GLY A 611 -22.83 -39.72 -1.82
C GLY A 611 -22.82 -39.63 -0.29
N LYS A 612 -23.60 -38.70 0.29
CA LYS A 612 -23.61 -38.48 1.74
C LYS A 612 -24.60 -39.43 2.43
N PRO A 613 -24.19 -40.13 3.50
CA PRO A 613 -25.06 -41.06 4.23
C PRO A 613 -26.25 -40.35 4.87
N GLU A 614 -26.06 -39.12 5.36
CA GLU A 614 -27.14 -38.24 5.84
C GLU A 614 -27.29 -37.02 4.91
N TYR A 615 -28.28 -37.06 4.03
CA TYR A 615 -28.70 -35.88 3.29
C TYR A 615 -29.62 -35.02 4.17
N LYS A 616 -29.08 -33.93 4.74
CA LYS A 616 -29.84 -32.94 5.54
C LYS A 616 -30.25 -31.78 4.62
N PRO A 617 -31.50 -31.71 4.14
CA PRO A 617 -31.93 -30.63 3.27
C PRO A 617 -32.03 -29.31 4.07
N SER A 618 -31.07 -28.39 3.89
CA SER A 618 -31.10 -27.03 4.44
C SER A 618 -31.55 -26.02 3.37
N GLY A 619 -32.41 -25.06 3.76
CA GLY A 619 -32.89 -23.99 2.87
C GLY A 619 -34.20 -24.24 2.12
N ALA A 620 -34.55 -23.31 1.22
CA ALA A 620 -35.82 -23.26 0.46
C ALA A 620 -35.90 -24.22 -0.74
N SER A 621 -34.80 -24.89 -1.09
CA SER A 621 -34.72 -25.86 -2.20
C SER A 621 -34.56 -27.29 -1.65
N LYS A 622 -35.58 -27.80 -0.95
CA LYS A 622 -35.57 -29.19 -0.47
C LYS A 622 -35.99 -30.12 -1.62
N PRO A 623 -35.18 -31.11 -2.02
CA PRO A 623 -35.61 -32.07 -3.03
C PRO A 623 -36.73 -32.95 -2.49
N LEU A 624 -37.71 -33.26 -3.34
CA LEU A 624 -38.79 -34.19 -3.02
C LEU A 624 -38.27 -35.62 -2.83
N CYS A 625 -37.29 -36.01 -3.65
CA CYS A 625 -36.65 -37.31 -3.64
C CYS A 625 -35.13 -37.15 -3.68
N TRP A 626 -34.40 -38.04 -3.01
CA TRP A 626 -32.96 -38.17 -3.21
C TRP A 626 -32.57 -39.63 -3.27
N ILE A 627 -31.53 -39.89 -4.06
CA ILE A 627 -30.93 -41.19 -4.23
C ILE A 627 -29.55 -41.10 -3.58
N THR A 628 -29.33 -41.92 -2.55
CA THR A 628 -28.05 -42.03 -1.86
C THR A 628 -27.29 -43.22 -2.42
N LEU A 629 -26.03 -43.01 -2.81
CA LEU A 629 -25.12 -44.12 -3.12
C LEU A 629 -24.49 -44.61 -1.83
N GLU A 630 -24.51 -45.92 -1.63
CA GLU A 630 -23.72 -46.58 -0.61
C GLU A 630 -22.36 -46.92 -1.21
N LEU A 631 -21.42 -45.99 -1.08
CA LEU A 631 -20.04 -46.24 -1.44
C LEU A 631 -19.44 -47.21 -0.40
N PRO A 632 -18.65 -48.21 -0.82
CA PRO A 632 -17.97 -49.09 0.13
C PRO A 632 -17.10 -48.25 1.07
N ASP A 633 -17.17 -48.53 2.38
CA ASP A 633 -16.40 -47.80 3.40
C ASP A 633 -14.91 -47.80 3.03
N THR A 634 -14.38 -46.61 2.74
CA THR A 634 -12.96 -46.42 2.44
C THR A 634 -12.07 -46.50 3.68
N ASP A 635 -12.65 -46.62 4.88
CA ASP A 635 -11.93 -46.58 6.16
C ASP A 635 -11.35 -47.96 6.59
N VAL A 636 -11.50 -49.02 5.79
CA VAL A 636 -11.03 -50.39 6.15
C VAL A 636 -9.66 -50.74 5.55
N VAL A 637 -8.97 -49.81 4.87
CA VAL A 637 -7.59 -50.05 4.38
C VAL A 637 -6.60 -49.11 5.07
N ALA A 638 -6.55 -49.17 6.40
CA ALA A 638 -5.44 -48.62 7.20
C ALA A 638 -4.48 -49.71 7.73
N ASP A 639 -4.83 -50.99 7.61
CA ASP A 639 -3.97 -52.12 8.02
C ASP A 639 -3.91 -53.19 6.93
N SER A 640 -3.04 -53.00 5.94
CA SER A 640 -2.50 -54.12 5.17
C SER A 640 -1.03 -53.84 4.83
N GLU A 641 -0.18 -54.44 5.65
CA GLU A 641 1.21 -54.83 5.41
C GLU A 641 2.06 -53.93 4.50
N ALA A 642 2.99 -53.24 5.16
CA ALA A 642 4.24 -52.77 4.58
C ALA A 642 4.84 -53.84 3.64
N ILE A 643 4.80 -53.57 2.34
CA ILE A 643 5.65 -54.24 1.37
C ILE A 643 7.09 -53.86 1.75
N ARG A 644 7.73 -54.75 2.50
CA ARG A 644 9.16 -54.72 2.81
C ARG A 644 9.90 -54.84 1.49
N VAL A 645 10.49 -53.73 1.04
CA VAL A 645 11.62 -53.78 0.10
C VAL A 645 12.79 -54.44 0.86
N PRO A 646 13.45 -55.47 0.30
CA PRO A 646 14.56 -56.11 1.00
C PRO A 646 15.74 -55.13 1.15
N GLU A 647 16.17 -54.91 2.38
CA GLU A 647 17.44 -54.25 2.70
C GLU A 647 18.60 -55.08 2.13
N ALA A 648 19.31 -54.52 1.15
CA ALA A 648 20.63 -54.99 0.78
C ALA A 648 21.67 -54.27 1.65
N ASN A 649 22.15 -54.97 2.68
CA ASN A 649 23.34 -54.61 3.43
C ASN A 649 24.56 -54.53 2.50
N GLY A 650 25.32 -53.45 2.59
CA GLY A 650 26.58 -53.29 1.88
C GLY A 650 27.25 -51.95 2.16
N ALA A 651 27.82 -51.80 3.35
CA ALA A 651 28.73 -50.69 3.67
C ALA A 651 30.09 -50.90 3.00
N VAL A 652 30.57 -49.93 2.20
CA VAL A 652 32.02 -49.60 2.09
C VAL A 652 32.17 -48.11 1.75
N ALA A 653 33.18 -47.51 2.38
CA ALA A 653 33.55 -46.11 2.43
C ALA A 653 34.05 -45.46 1.12
N SER A 654 34.09 -44.13 1.19
CA SER A 654 34.87 -43.13 0.44
C SER A 654 35.90 -43.64 -0.59
N THR A 655 35.91 -43.03 -1.78
CA THR A 655 37.09 -42.35 -2.34
C THR A 655 36.73 -41.51 -3.56
N ALA A 656 37.43 -40.39 -3.67
CA ALA A 656 37.40 -39.47 -4.78
C ALA A 656 38.17 -40.00 -6.01
N SER A 657 38.01 -39.26 -7.11
CA SER A 657 38.83 -39.17 -8.33
C SER A 657 38.48 -40.02 -9.56
N GLN A 658 38.10 -39.26 -10.60
CA GLN A 658 38.70 -39.23 -11.94
C GLN A 658 38.41 -40.36 -12.95
N VAL A 659 38.73 -39.97 -14.21
CA VAL A 659 38.86 -40.70 -15.47
C VAL A 659 37.51 -41.03 -16.14
N SER A 660 37.29 -40.85 -17.44
CA SER A 660 38.22 -40.88 -18.57
C SER A 660 37.63 -40.28 -19.85
N ALA A 661 38.43 -39.46 -20.53
CA ALA A 661 38.35 -39.28 -21.98
C ALA A 661 39.02 -40.48 -22.69
N PHE A 662 38.52 -40.84 -23.87
CA PHE A 662 39.12 -41.77 -24.84
C PHE A 662 39.03 -41.15 -26.26
N PRO A 663 39.83 -41.59 -27.25
CA PRO A 663 40.75 -40.72 -27.99
C PRO A 663 40.68 -40.94 -29.53
N MET A 664 41.62 -40.28 -30.23
CA MET A 664 42.05 -40.51 -31.63
C MET A 664 41.05 -40.05 -32.71
N GLU A 665 41.46 -39.41 -33.81
CA GLU A 665 42.64 -39.63 -34.64
C GLU A 665 42.86 -38.43 -35.60
N LYS A 666 44.12 -38.11 -35.94
CA LYS A 666 44.53 -37.30 -37.12
C LYS A 666 44.93 -38.27 -38.25
N PRO A 667 44.77 -37.92 -39.54
CA PRO A 667 45.86 -37.29 -40.34
C PRO A 667 45.30 -36.31 -41.41
N SER A 668 45.99 -35.53 -42.25
CA SER A 668 47.40 -35.17 -42.52
C SER A 668 47.38 -33.93 -43.46
N GLU A 669 48.40 -33.07 -43.31
CA GLU A 669 49.16 -32.26 -44.30
C GLU A 669 48.55 -31.86 -45.67
N ALA A 670 48.67 -30.57 -46.05
CA ALA A 670 49.79 -30.10 -46.89
C ALA A 670 49.67 -28.62 -47.37
N VAL A 671 50.70 -27.83 -47.02
CA VAL A 671 51.52 -26.96 -47.90
C VAL A 671 50.92 -25.69 -48.56
N ALA A 672 51.39 -24.51 -48.13
CA ALA A 672 52.24 -23.58 -48.90
C ALA A 672 52.28 -22.16 -48.29
N SER A 673 53.48 -21.72 -47.93
CA SER A 673 53.93 -20.32 -47.69
C SER A 673 54.49 -19.76 -49.04
N PRO A 674 55.13 -18.56 -49.17
CA PRO A 674 55.34 -17.42 -48.26
C PRO A 674 55.28 -16.02 -48.96
N LEU A 675 55.81 -14.99 -48.26
CA LEU A 675 56.40 -13.69 -48.69
C LEU A 675 55.58 -12.47 -48.24
N ALA A 676 56.12 -11.34 -47.75
CA ALA A 676 57.45 -10.92 -47.31
C ALA A 676 57.32 -9.48 -46.72
N ALA A 677 58.38 -9.05 -46.00
CA ALA A 677 58.90 -7.69 -45.83
C ALA A 677 58.38 -6.78 -44.67
N THR A 678 59.16 -6.79 -43.57
CA THR A 678 60.00 -5.68 -42.99
C THR A 678 59.88 -4.29 -43.65
N SER A 679 60.03 -3.12 -43.02
CA SER A 679 60.74 -2.67 -41.80
C SER A 679 60.60 -1.12 -41.73
N GLY A 680 60.76 -0.51 -40.54
CA GLY A 680 60.99 0.94 -40.42
C GLY A 680 61.18 1.39 -38.97
N GLU A 681 62.41 1.78 -38.65
CA GLU A 681 62.96 2.25 -37.36
C GLU A 681 62.37 3.60 -36.89
N VAL A 682 62.62 3.99 -35.61
CA VAL A 682 63.43 5.17 -35.22
C VAL A 682 63.26 5.55 -33.71
N ILE A 683 64.37 5.39 -32.97
CA ILE A 683 65.04 6.31 -32.00
C ILE A 683 64.37 6.71 -30.65
N SER A 684 65.07 6.35 -29.55
CA SER A 684 65.00 6.86 -28.16
C SER A 684 65.58 8.30 -28.01
N PRO A 685 65.46 9.03 -26.88
CA PRO A 685 66.30 8.75 -25.71
C PRO A 685 65.73 9.10 -24.32
N GLU A 686 66.52 8.65 -23.34
CA GLU A 686 66.48 8.69 -21.88
C GLU A 686 66.21 10.05 -21.21
N SER A 687 65.67 10.00 -19.99
CA SER A 687 66.13 10.87 -18.89
C SER A 687 65.96 10.20 -17.51
N LYS A 688 66.90 10.54 -16.62
CA LYS A 688 67.31 9.92 -15.34
C LYS A 688 66.31 10.05 -14.18
N PRO A 689 66.46 9.23 -13.11
CA PRO A 689 65.69 9.34 -11.87
C PRO A 689 66.32 10.30 -10.86
N LEU A 690 65.48 10.95 -10.05
CA LEU A 690 65.87 11.68 -8.84
C LEU A 690 65.40 10.91 -7.60
N THR A 691 66.36 10.67 -6.73
CA THR A 691 66.29 10.14 -5.37
C THR A 691 65.60 11.12 -4.41
N GLY A 692 64.87 10.60 -3.43
CA GLY A 692 64.35 11.38 -2.30
C GLY A 692 63.88 10.47 -1.17
N ASP A 693 64.76 10.25 -0.20
CA ASP A 693 64.50 9.64 1.10
C ASP A 693 63.48 10.45 1.92
N ALA A 694 62.54 9.76 2.57
CA ALA A 694 61.95 10.19 3.84
C ALA A 694 61.39 8.98 4.60
N ALA A 695 62.00 8.71 5.76
CA ALA A 695 61.61 7.70 6.74
C ALA A 695 60.35 8.12 7.55
N PRO A 696 59.71 7.19 8.29
CA PRO A 696 58.33 7.33 8.80
C PRO A 696 58.27 7.89 10.23
N PRO A 697 57.09 8.29 10.73
CA PRO A 697 56.85 8.35 12.17
C PRO A 697 56.15 7.08 12.67
N ASN A 698 56.69 6.58 13.78
CA ASN A 698 56.17 5.54 14.64
C ASN A 698 54.96 6.03 15.45
N THR A 699 54.17 5.04 15.90
CA THR A 699 53.40 4.94 17.16
C THR A 699 52.15 5.83 17.37
N LEU A 700 50.99 5.17 17.49
CA LEU A 700 50.26 5.06 18.77
C LEU A 700 49.25 3.90 18.74
N ALA A 701 49.06 3.25 19.89
CA ALA A 701 48.28 2.06 20.15
C ALA A 701 47.07 2.35 21.06
N GLY A 702 46.02 1.51 20.98
CA GLY A 702 44.96 1.28 22.00
C GLY A 702 43.96 2.43 22.15
N VAL A 703 42.65 2.26 21.94
CA VAL A 703 41.66 1.35 22.56
C VAL A 703 40.52 1.11 21.57
#